data_AF-A0A7V2YWS1-F1
#
_entry.id   AF-A0A7V2YWS1-F1
#
_cell.length_a   1.000
_cell.length_b   1.000
_cell.length_c   1.000
_cell.angle_alpha   90.00
_cell.angle_beta   90.00
_cell.angle_gamma   90.00
#
_symmetry.space_group_name_H-M   'P 1'
#
loop_
_entity.id
_entity.type
_entity.pdbx_description
1 polymer ?
#
loop_
_entity_poly.entity_id
_entity_poly.type
_entity_poly.pdbx_seq_one_letter_code
_entity_poly.pdbx_strand_id
1 'polypeptide(L)'
;MTDNGKSRESLQASAPGVTFRSVSVTLFGLVALGAFIQFHEVIEGSFFGGVLATSNMPYTIPAVMLGLGLMLLSGGAYALFRGRLLSRPEMVCVLFALLIAGPLMGWGFWFRLIGSLSTITASGDFEKYDAQNEKLWPHGPNLLAGALETDGRAGVEFQGRVERRPTEYKPGLQAALPVLVNRDANEVSSVRVALPVMEGGRAQLLLDSPYMIAVLARARELGAGAYYFCRIYYNDSALFAGEPFVQKELAQEDFAHPLGFQRFGVYGISFAPTHEGRAVEKVTLEFGLSGAGTVELADAKLMSVRAFEGAFTGRTIVTQAEYDSLPPAERGDLVVKPDRLWSWEGLKFLARGYIPLDEWIQPCAVWFTYVILLLTGSYAIAGLMRRQWIRNERYPLPLTHIPWALVGSEDDEGRPLPAIWRNRLVWIGFAVSAFWCLMRAWNKYNSAVPNMNIEVNLAPYFSGPGWGAMWAGDATGNVTFTVSAVILSLAIFMELNVLLSLVVGFFLYRSQHWFGEANGLNLLADYPYAHDQEASSYLAYGLLVLVFTHKYLGRLVRQAFMGAEAGNDEALTPRQGFGLLGIVLIGVAVWAGWVGLSPGPMLALFGVFLLTALVAMKIRAECGAPAVFYSPWALVTVLPLLGGARFFGADGFVFATFATMLF
;
A
#
# COMPACT_ATOMS: atom_id res chain seq x y z
N MET A 1 -48.80 -45.67 -10.63
CA MET A 1 -48.44 -45.25 -12.01
C MET A 1 -48.37 -43.73 -11.99
N THR A 2 -47.13 -43.22 -12.01
CA THR A 2 -46.67 -41.90 -12.49
C THR A 2 -47.63 -40.70 -12.35
N ASP A 3 -47.42 -39.91 -11.30
CA ASP A 3 -47.85 -38.52 -11.26
C ASP A 3 -46.66 -37.60 -11.58
N ASN A 4 -46.78 -36.88 -12.70
CA ASN A 4 -45.76 -36.03 -13.31
C ASN A 4 -45.75 -34.64 -12.64
N GLY A 5 -45.38 -34.60 -11.36
CA GLY A 5 -45.20 -33.38 -10.58
C GLY A 5 -43.85 -32.68 -10.74
N LYS A 6 -43.17 -32.81 -11.90
CA LYS A 6 -42.01 -31.97 -12.24
C LYS A 6 -42.51 -30.64 -12.82
N SER A 7 -43.16 -29.84 -11.98
CA SER A 7 -43.48 -28.46 -12.28
C SER A 7 -42.20 -27.62 -12.22
N ARG A 8 -41.62 -27.35 -13.40
CA ARG A 8 -41.09 -26.03 -13.80
C ARG A 8 -40.47 -25.13 -12.72
N GLU A 9 -39.52 -25.62 -11.92
CA GLU A 9 -38.41 -24.77 -11.47
C GLU A 9 -37.40 -24.72 -12.62
N SER A 10 -37.82 -24.08 -13.71
CA SER A 10 -36.91 -23.66 -14.75
C SER A 10 -35.94 -22.66 -14.15
N LEU A 11 -34.68 -23.04 -14.03
CA LEU A 11 -33.49 -22.21 -14.28
C LEU A 11 -33.80 -20.70 -14.32
N GLN A 12 -34.10 -20.08 -13.19
CA GLN A 12 -33.90 -18.63 -13.08
C GLN A 12 -32.40 -18.47 -12.97
N ALA A 13 -31.75 -18.28 -14.12
CA ALA A 13 -30.41 -17.74 -14.14
C ALA A 13 -30.45 -16.45 -13.32
N SER A 14 -29.86 -16.49 -12.13
CA SER A 14 -29.76 -15.34 -11.25
C SER A 14 -29.23 -14.18 -12.07
N ALA A 15 -29.99 -13.07 -12.10
CA ALA A 15 -29.65 -11.94 -12.94
C ALA A 15 -28.20 -11.50 -12.68
N PRO A 16 -27.41 -11.21 -13.73
CA PRO A 16 -25.98 -10.92 -13.56
C PRO A 16 -25.81 -9.67 -12.69
N GLY A 17 -25.01 -9.76 -11.63
CA GLY A 17 -24.67 -8.61 -10.78
C GLY A 17 -23.62 -7.69 -11.41
N VAL A 18 -22.78 -8.22 -12.29
CA VAL A 18 -21.80 -7.42 -13.05
C VAL A 18 -22.37 -7.14 -14.43
N THR A 19 -22.80 -5.90 -14.64
CA THR A 19 -23.35 -5.40 -15.90
C THR A 19 -22.69 -4.06 -16.23
N PHE A 20 -22.92 -3.56 -17.45
CA PHE A 20 -22.45 -2.22 -17.83
C PHE A 20 -22.97 -1.13 -16.89
N ARG A 21 -24.20 -1.28 -16.37
CA ARG A 21 -24.80 -0.34 -15.41
C ARG A 21 -24.09 -0.39 -14.07
N SER A 22 -23.87 -1.59 -13.52
CA SER A 22 -23.18 -1.71 -12.23
C SER A 22 -21.74 -1.22 -12.32
N VAL A 23 -21.02 -1.53 -13.39
CA VAL A 23 -19.64 -1.02 -13.62
C VAL A 23 -19.63 0.51 -13.69
N SER A 24 -20.55 1.12 -14.44
CA SER A 24 -20.63 2.57 -14.59
C SER A 24 -20.94 3.27 -13.26
N VAL A 25 -21.88 2.73 -12.48
CA VAL A 25 -22.20 3.27 -11.13
C VAL A 25 -21.04 3.02 -10.15
N THR A 26 -20.35 1.88 -10.24
CA THR A 26 -19.14 1.63 -9.46
C THR A 26 -18.07 2.67 -9.77
N LEU A 27 -17.75 2.93 -11.03
CA LEU A 27 -16.76 3.95 -11.42
C LEU A 27 -17.12 5.33 -10.89
N PHE A 28 -18.38 5.75 -11.04
CA PHE A 28 -18.85 7.01 -10.46
C PHE A 28 -18.74 7.02 -8.92
N GLY A 29 -19.14 5.93 -8.28
CA GLY A 29 -19.06 5.75 -6.84
C GLY A 29 -17.62 5.79 -6.32
N LEU A 30 -16.65 5.26 -7.06
CA LEU A 30 -15.23 5.32 -6.73
C LEU A 30 -14.70 6.77 -6.78
N VAL A 31 -15.09 7.56 -7.79
CA VAL A 31 -14.73 8.98 -7.86
C VAL A 31 -15.35 9.76 -6.71
N ALA A 32 -16.63 9.54 -6.43
CA ALA A 32 -17.32 10.18 -5.30
C ALA A 32 -16.70 9.78 -3.95
N LEU A 33 -16.31 8.51 -3.80
CA LEU A 33 -15.62 8.00 -2.63
C LEU A 33 -14.27 8.68 -2.44
N GLY A 34 -13.46 8.78 -3.49
CA GLY A 34 -12.19 9.50 -3.45
C GLY A 34 -12.35 10.98 -3.10
N ALA A 35 -13.34 11.67 -3.67
CA ALA A 35 -13.63 13.08 -3.35
C ALA A 35 -14.05 13.25 -1.88
N PHE A 36 -14.84 12.31 -1.34
CA PHE A 36 -15.26 12.31 0.05
C PHE A 36 -14.10 12.07 1.01
N ILE A 37 -13.23 11.09 0.71
CA ILE A 37 -12.01 10.82 1.47
C ILE A 37 -11.11 12.06 1.47
N GLN A 38 -10.86 12.66 0.30
CA GLN A 38 -10.04 13.87 0.16
C GLN A 38 -10.58 15.05 0.98
N PHE A 39 -11.90 15.28 0.95
CA PHE A 39 -12.53 16.36 1.72
C PHE A 39 -12.30 16.18 3.22
N HIS A 40 -12.52 14.97 3.75
CA HIS A 40 -12.33 14.74 5.18
C HIS A 40 -10.87 14.72 5.62
N GLU A 41 -9.99 14.09 4.84
CA GLU A 41 -8.57 13.96 5.22
C GLU A 41 -7.81 15.28 5.09
N VAL A 42 -8.03 16.03 4.00
CA VAL A 42 -7.22 17.21 3.68
C VAL A 42 -7.88 18.51 4.13
N ILE A 43 -9.20 18.65 3.99
CA ILE A 43 -9.89 19.92 4.25
C ILE A 43 -10.37 20.01 5.69
N GLU A 44 -11.01 18.97 6.21
CA GLU A 44 -11.52 19.00 7.59
C GLU A 44 -10.40 18.80 8.64
N GLY A 45 -9.27 18.19 8.24
CA GLY A 45 -8.14 17.86 9.13
C GLY A 45 -8.56 17.00 10.34
N SER A 46 -9.74 16.40 10.28
CA SER A 46 -10.46 15.84 11.42
C SER A 46 -10.62 14.36 11.22
N PHE A 47 -9.60 13.59 11.57
CA PHE A 47 -9.80 12.16 11.79
C PHE A 47 -9.75 11.86 13.28
N PHE A 48 -10.88 11.34 13.78
CA PHE A 48 -11.15 11.06 15.20
C PHE A 48 -9.97 10.34 15.87
N GLY A 49 -9.17 11.01 16.72
CA GLY A 49 -7.99 10.41 17.37
C GLY A 49 -8.26 9.29 18.39
N GLY A 50 -8.98 8.24 18.03
CA GLY A 50 -9.26 7.07 18.86
C GLY A 50 -9.03 5.75 18.12
N VAL A 51 -9.05 4.65 18.88
CA VAL A 51 -8.79 3.25 18.43
C VAL A 51 -9.67 2.80 17.24
N LEU A 52 -10.81 3.47 17.00
CA LEU A 52 -11.67 3.22 15.84
C LEU A 52 -11.25 3.96 14.55
N ALA A 53 -10.33 4.91 14.64
CA ALA A 53 -9.77 5.62 13.50
C ALA A 53 -8.42 5.08 13.04
N THR A 54 -7.72 4.35 13.91
CA THR A 54 -6.54 3.57 13.52
C THR A 54 -6.92 2.27 12.82
N SER A 55 -8.10 1.71 13.12
CA SER A 55 -8.68 0.62 12.32
C SER A 55 -9.30 1.17 11.04
N ASN A 56 -9.15 0.49 9.89
CA ASN A 56 -9.66 0.91 8.58
C ASN A 56 -11.20 1.12 8.49
N MET A 57 -11.93 1.04 9.60
CA MET A 57 -13.38 1.21 9.68
C MET A 57 -13.91 2.54 9.15
N PRO A 58 -13.30 3.71 9.41
CA PRO A 58 -13.90 4.96 8.96
C PRO A 58 -13.80 5.16 7.44
N TYR A 59 -13.00 4.37 6.72
CA TYR A 59 -13.00 4.33 5.24
C TYR A 59 -14.14 3.51 4.64
N THR A 60 -14.77 2.64 5.43
CA THR A 60 -15.98 1.94 5.01
C THR A 60 -17.23 2.81 5.20
N ILE A 61 -17.18 3.83 6.06
CA ILE A 61 -18.33 4.73 6.30
C ILE A 61 -18.71 5.52 5.04
N PRO A 62 -17.79 6.20 4.33
CA PRO A 62 -18.09 6.83 3.04
C PRO A 62 -18.72 5.86 2.04
N ALA A 63 -18.18 4.63 1.93
CA ALA A 63 -18.70 3.60 1.05
C ALA A 63 -20.13 3.18 1.44
N VAL A 64 -20.42 3.03 2.73
CA VAL A 64 -21.77 2.75 3.25
C VAL A 64 -22.72 3.92 2.98
N MET A 65 -22.29 5.17 3.21
CA MET A 65 -23.10 6.36 2.95
C MET A 65 -23.46 6.49 1.47
N LEU A 66 -22.49 6.29 0.57
CA LEU A 66 -22.72 6.25 -0.87
C LEU A 66 -23.66 5.10 -1.25
N GLY A 67 -23.46 3.92 -0.67
CA GLY A 67 -24.35 2.77 -0.85
C GLY A 67 -25.80 3.07 -0.45
N LEU A 68 -26.02 3.64 0.75
CA LEU A 68 -27.33 4.06 1.23
C LEU A 68 -27.96 5.13 0.32
N GLY A 69 -27.16 6.11 -0.11
CA GLY A 69 -27.60 7.13 -1.06
C GLY A 69 -28.05 6.54 -2.39
N LEU A 70 -27.28 5.62 -2.96
CA LEU A 70 -27.63 4.89 -4.19
C LEU A 70 -28.91 4.06 -4.04
N MET A 71 -29.12 3.44 -2.88
CA MET A 71 -30.36 2.71 -2.58
C MET A 71 -31.57 3.64 -2.52
N LEU A 72 -31.46 4.77 -1.83
CA LEU A 72 -32.53 5.77 -1.75
C LEU A 72 -32.85 6.38 -3.12
N LEU A 73 -31.82 6.69 -3.91
CA LEU A 73 -31.98 7.18 -5.28
C LEU A 73 -32.66 6.15 -6.18
N SER A 74 -32.26 4.88 -6.08
CA SER A 74 -32.87 3.77 -6.83
C SER A 74 -34.33 3.56 -6.44
N GLY A 75 -34.65 3.63 -5.15
CA GLY A 75 -36.02 3.53 -4.66
C GLY A 75 -36.89 4.73 -5.06
N GLY A 76 -36.34 5.94 -5.01
CA GLY A 76 -37.00 7.16 -5.49
C GLY A 76 -37.27 7.13 -6.99
N ALA A 77 -36.29 6.70 -7.80
CA ALA A 77 -36.46 6.51 -9.24
C ALA A 77 -37.56 5.49 -9.56
N TYR A 78 -37.61 4.37 -8.81
CA TYR A 78 -38.68 3.40 -8.97
C TYR A 78 -40.05 3.95 -8.55
N ALA A 79 -40.13 4.75 -7.48
CA ALA A 79 -41.37 5.37 -7.05
C ALA A 79 -41.92 6.36 -8.08
N LEU A 80 -41.04 7.13 -8.73
CA LEU A 80 -41.40 8.16 -9.72
C LEU A 80 -41.65 7.59 -11.12
N PHE A 81 -40.77 6.72 -11.60
CA PHE A 81 -40.73 6.27 -13.00
C PHE A 81 -41.06 4.80 -13.20
N ARG A 82 -41.30 4.04 -12.11
CA ARG A 82 -41.50 2.57 -12.13
C ARG A 82 -40.34 1.78 -12.77
N GLY A 83 -39.18 2.41 -12.93
CA GLY A 83 -37.93 1.80 -13.39
C GLY A 83 -36.89 1.80 -12.29
N ARG A 84 -36.21 0.67 -12.06
CA ARG A 84 -35.07 0.60 -11.14
C ARG A 84 -33.78 1.01 -11.86
N LEU A 85 -32.99 1.89 -11.22
CA LEU A 85 -31.66 2.27 -11.71
C LEU A 85 -30.71 1.07 -11.74
N LEU A 86 -30.73 0.26 -10.67
CA LEU A 86 -29.95 -0.95 -10.50
C LEU A 86 -30.83 -2.12 -10.04
N SER A 87 -30.50 -3.33 -10.51
CA SER A 87 -31.03 -4.58 -9.96
C SER A 87 -30.44 -4.84 -8.56
N ARG A 88 -31.03 -5.75 -7.78
CA ARG A 88 -30.46 -6.11 -6.47
C ARG A 88 -29.07 -6.74 -6.60
N PRO A 89 -28.83 -7.71 -7.52
CA PRO A 89 -27.48 -8.23 -7.74
C PRO A 89 -26.48 -7.13 -8.11
N GLU A 90 -26.88 -6.17 -8.96
CA GLU A 90 -26.04 -5.03 -9.32
C GLU A 90 -25.73 -4.15 -8.10
N MET A 91 -26.73 -3.86 -7.26
CA MET A 91 -26.56 -3.07 -6.04
C MET A 91 -25.59 -3.74 -5.05
N VAL A 92 -25.68 -5.06 -4.89
CA VAL A 92 -24.74 -5.83 -4.06
C VAL A 92 -23.32 -5.69 -4.60
N CYS A 93 -23.13 -5.89 -5.90
CA CYS A 93 -21.81 -5.74 -6.53
C CYS A 93 -21.24 -4.33 -6.35
N VAL A 94 -22.04 -3.29 -6.56
CA VAL A 94 -21.62 -1.90 -6.36
C VAL A 94 -21.22 -1.66 -4.90
N LEU A 95 -22.05 -2.07 -3.95
CA LEU A 95 -21.78 -1.88 -2.52
C LEU A 95 -20.48 -2.56 -2.09
N PHE A 96 -20.27 -3.83 -2.44
CA PHE A 96 -19.05 -4.55 -2.09
C PHE A 96 -17.81 -3.98 -2.80
N ALA A 97 -17.94 -3.51 -4.05
CA ALA A 97 -16.85 -2.82 -4.74
C ALA A 97 -16.41 -1.56 -3.98
N LEU A 98 -17.36 -0.74 -3.50
CA LEU A 98 -17.05 0.45 -2.70
C LEU A 98 -16.44 0.10 -1.33
N LEU A 99 -16.94 -0.95 -0.67
CA LEU A 99 -16.40 -1.42 0.61
C LEU A 99 -14.96 -1.95 0.50
N ILE A 100 -14.61 -2.57 -0.62
CA ILE A 100 -13.23 -3.01 -0.91
C ILE A 100 -12.35 -1.81 -1.26
N ALA A 101 -12.86 -0.87 -2.06
CA ALA A 101 -12.09 0.26 -2.54
C ALA A 101 -11.76 1.31 -1.46
N GLY A 102 -12.67 1.55 -0.50
CA GLY A 102 -12.47 2.57 0.54
C GLY A 102 -11.14 2.44 1.28
N PRO A 103 -10.82 1.28 1.89
CA PRO A 103 -9.53 1.06 2.53
C PRO A 103 -8.33 1.19 1.59
N LEU A 104 -8.45 0.74 0.33
CA LEU A 104 -7.37 0.85 -0.66
C LEU A 104 -7.10 2.31 -1.08
N MET A 105 -8.13 3.17 -1.10
CA MET A 105 -8.01 4.58 -1.50
C MET A 105 -7.47 5.48 -0.37
N GLY A 106 -7.61 5.08 0.90
CA GLY A 106 -7.18 5.87 2.06
C GLY A 106 -5.96 5.30 2.79
N TRP A 107 -6.01 5.32 4.13
CA TRP A 107 -4.91 4.86 4.99
C TRP A 107 -4.51 3.39 4.85
N GLY A 108 -5.40 2.55 4.35
CA GLY A 108 -5.18 1.11 4.27
C GLY A 108 -4.15 0.70 3.22
N PHE A 109 -3.79 1.59 2.29
CA PHE A 109 -2.77 1.30 1.28
C PHE A 109 -1.98 2.54 0.86
N TRP A 110 -2.61 3.52 0.19
CA TRP A 110 -1.90 4.64 -0.46
C TRP A 110 -1.11 5.53 0.49
N PHE A 111 -1.69 5.90 1.64
CA PHE A 111 -1.00 6.75 2.61
C PHE A 111 0.29 6.10 3.14
N ARG A 112 0.20 4.81 3.53
CA ARG A 112 1.35 4.03 4.02
C ARG A 112 2.36 3.78 2.91
N LEU A 113 1.88 3.49 1.70
CA LEU A 113 2.72 3.24 0.54
C LEU A 113 3.65 4.42 0.24
N ILE A 114 3.11 5.63 0.17
CA ILE A 114 3.91 6.81 -0.16
C ILE A 114 4.99 7.02 0.91
N GLY A 115 4.61 7.01 2.20
CA GLY A 115 5.56 7.20 3.29
C GLY A 115 6.63 6.10 3.38
N SER A 116 6.23 4.82 3.25
CA SER A 116 7.16 3.70 3.30
C SER A 116 8.14 3.72 2.11
N LEU A 117 7.65 3.93 0.90
CA LEU A 117 8.50 3.93 -0.29
C LEU A 117 9.43 5.14 -0.38
N SER A 118 9.01 6.31 0.12
CA SER A 118 9.84 7.52 0.09
C SER A 118 10.95 7.52 1.13
N THR A 119 10.81 6.74 2.21
CA THR A 119 11.71 6.81 3.37
C THR A 119 13.18 6.60 2.97
N ILE A 120 13.49 5.59 2.14
CA ILE A 120 14.88 5.29 1.76
C ILE A 120 15.44 6.38 0.82
N THR A 121 14.70 6.74 -0.23
CA THR A 121 15.16 7.73 -1.21
C THR A 121 15.24 9.14 -0.62
N ALA A 122 14.20 9.58 0.10
CA ALA A 122 14.10 10.94 0.62
C ALA A 122 15.03 11.20 1.82
N SER A 123 15.39 10.16 2.58
CA SER A 123 16.40 10.29 3.64
C SER A 123 17.85 10.31 3.10
N GLY A 124 18.05 10.05 1.80
CA GLY A 124 19.38 9.93 1.21
C GLY A 124 20.14 8.69 1.72
N ASP A 125 19.44 7.65 2.17
CA ASP A 125 20.03 6.39 2.62
C ASP A 125 20.40 5.53 1.40
N PHE A 126 21.47 5.94 0.71
CA PHE A 126 21.92 5.30 -0.54
C PHE A 126 22.46 3.88 -0.32
N GLU A 127 22.84 3.53 0.91
CA GLU A 127 23.21 2.15 1.29
C GLU A 127 22.02 1.21 1.10
N LYS A 128 20.83 1.62 1.56
CA LYS A 128 19.60 0.83 1.40
C LYS A 128 18.91 1.02 0.06
N TYR A 129 19.24 2.09 -0.67
CA TYR A 129 18.62 2.38 -1.97
C TYR A 129 18.81 1.23 -2.98
N ASP A 130 19.97 0.58 -3.00
CA ASP A 130 20.19 -0.54 -3.91
C ASP A 130 19.37 -1.78 -3.58
N ALA A 131 18.91 -1.90 -2.34
CA ALA A 131 17.92 -2.88 -1.92
C ALA A 131 16.48 -2.45 -2.26
N GLN A 132 16.25 -1.23 -2.77
CA GLN A 132 14.93 -0.81 -3.23
C GLN A 132 14.85 -0.90 -4.75
N ASN A 133 14.19 -1.96 -5.23
CA ASN A 133 13.98 -2.14 -6.66
C ASN A 133 13.26 -0.93 -7.28
N GLU A 134 13.83 -0.40 -8.37
CA GLU A 134 13.34 0.78 -9.10
C GLU A 134 11.87 0.67 -9.48
N LYS A 135 11.38 -0.52 -9.83
CA LYS A 135 9.99 -0.71 -10.27
C LYS A 135 8.96 -0.50 -9.15
N LEU A 136 9.37 -0.43 -7.88
CA LEU A 136 8.47 -0.35 -6.74
C LEU A 136 8.06 1.07 -6.37
N TRP A 137 8.75 2.10 -6.88
CA TRP A 137 8.53 3.49 -6.51
C TRP A 137 8.53 4.41 -7.74
N PRO A 138 7.83 5.56 -7.70
CA PRO A 138 7.70 6.46 -8.84
C PRO A 138 8.96 7.28 -9.08
N HIS A 139 9.46 7.20 -10.30
CA HIS A 139 10.62 7.98 -10.73
C HIS A 139 10.57 8.25 -12.24
N GLY A 140 11.26 9.30 -12.68
CA GLY A 140 11.55 9.51 -14.09
C GLY A 140 12.54 8.49 -14.66
N PRO A 141 12.71 8.42 -15.99
CA PRO A 141 13.72 7.57 -16.60
C PRO A 141 15.13 7.97 -16.12
N ASN A 142 16.03 7.00 -16.01
CA ASN A 142 17.44 7.27 -15.72
C ASN A 142 18.12 7.88 -16.96
N LEU A 143 18.44 9.17 -16.90
CA LEU A 143 19.07 9.89 -18.01
C LEU A 143 20.53 9.46 -18.24
N LEU A 144 21.18 8.91 -17.20
CA LEU A 144 22.55 8.39 -17.23
C LEU A 144 22.63 6.88 -17.50
N ALA A 145 21.51 6.20 -17.80
CA ALA A 145 21.48 4.77 -18.04
C ALA A 145 22.49 4.35 -19.12
N GLY A 146 23.43 3.47 -18.79
CA GLY A 146 24.48 3.00 -19.70
C GLY A 146 25.56 4.03 -20.05
N ALA A 147 25.52 5.27 -19.52
CA ALA A 147 26.52 6.31 -19.83
C ALA A 147 27.95 5.90 -19.44
N LEU A 148 28.08 5.08 -18.40
CA LEU A 148 29.36 4.53 -17.95
C LEU A 148 29.68 3.17 -18.60
N GLU A 149 28.78 2.55 -19.36
CA GLU A 149 28.92 1.16 -19.83
C GLU A 149 29.24 1.07 -21.33
N THR A 150 28.70 1.98 -22.16
CA THR A 150 28.82 1.92 -23.62
C THR A 150 29.90 2.86 -24.16
N ASP A 151 30.70 2.37 -25.10
CA ASP A 151 31.65 3.21 -25.84
C ASP A 151 30.90 4.20 -26.76
N GLY A 152 31.37 5.46 -26.79
CA GLY A 152 30.97 6.41 -27.83
C GLY A 152 29.57 7.02 -27.70
N ARG A 153 28.92 6.96 -26.53
CA ARG A 153 27.71 7.75 -26.29
C ARG A 153 28.06 9.23 -26.42
N ALA A 154 27.37 9.93 -27.32
CA ALA A 154 27.56 11.37 -27.52
C ALA A 154 27.41 12.10 -26.17
N GLY A 155 28.39 12.93 -25.82
CA GLY A 155 28.39 13.70 -24.57
C GLY A 155 29.16 13.08 -23.40
N VAL A 156 29.81 11.92 -23.55
CA VAL A 156 30.72 11.38 -22.50
C VAL A 156 32.17 11.70 -22.83
N GLU A 157 32.86 12.39 -21.93
CA GLU A 157 34.27 12.78 -22.04
C GLU A 157 35.09 12.22 -20.88
N PHE A 158 36.29 11.75 -21.16
CA PHE A 158 37.24 11.24 -20.16
C PHE A 158 38.39 12.23 -20.01
N GLN A 159 38.71 12.61 -18.77
CA GLN A 159 39.81 13.50 -18.45
C GLN A 159 40.79 12.83 -17.48
N GLY A 160 42.08 13.05 -17.67
CA GLY A 160 43.13 12.41 -16.88
C GLY A 160 43.37 10.95 -17.28
N ARG A 161 43.68 10.11 -16.30
CA ARG A 161 44.05 8.70 -16.50
C ARG A 161 42.86 7.81 -16.14
N VAL A 162 42.05 7.49 -17.15
CA VAL A 162 40.90 6.59 -17.05
C VAL A 162 41.18 5.30 -17.82
N GLU A 163 41.21 4.18 -17.12
CA GLU A 163 41.29 2.85 -17.71
C GLU A 163 39.90 2.23 -17.82
N ARG A 164 39.68 1.34 -18.78
CA ARG A 164 38.44 0.56 -18.88
C ARG A 164 38.74 -0.89 -18.50
N ARG A 165 38.00 -1.43 -17.53
CA ARG A 165 38.19 -2.81 -17.10
C ARG A 165 36.84 -3.55 -17.07
N PRO A 166 36.78 -4.81 -17.55
CA PRO A 166 35.60 -5.64 -17.34
C PRO A 166 35.46 -5.90 -15.84
N THR A 167 34.45 -5.29 -15.24
CA THR A 167 34.18 -5.43 -13.81
C THR A 167 32.74 -5.93 -13.62
N GLU A 168 32.60 -6.95 -12.78
CA GLU A 168 31.32 -7.33 -12.22
C GLU A 168 30.94 -6.33 -11.13
N TYR A 169 29.84 -5.62 -11.33
CA TYR A 169 29.37 -4.57 -10.43
C TYR A 169 28.04 -4.90 -9.75
N LYS A 170 27.27 -5.83 -10.33
CA LYS A 170 26.13 -6.50 -9.70
C LYS A 170 26.23 -8.00 -10.00
N PRO A 171 25.73 -8.89 -9.13
CA PRO A 171 25.83 -10.33 -9.35
C PRO A 171 25.29 -10.74 -10.74
N GLY A 172 26.16 -11.31 -11.58
CA GLY A 172 25.81 -11.73 -12.95
C GLY A 172 25.77 -10.61 -14.00
N LEU A 173 26.07 -9.37 -13.64
CA LEU A 173 26.17 -8.22 -14.55
C LEU A 173 27.62 -7.71 -14.62
N GLN A 174 28.20 -7.83 -15.81
CA GLN A 174 29.57 -7.39 -16.12
C GLN A 174 29.54 -6.37 -17.25
N ALA A 175 30.28 -5.28 -17.08
CA ALA A 175 30.47 -4.25 -18.09
C ALA A 175 31.91 -3.73 -18.08
N ALA A 176 32.35 -3.13 -19.20
CA ALA A 176 33.65 -2.47 -19.27
C ALA A 176 33.56 -1.08 -18.62
N LEU A 177 33.84 -1.00 -17.32
CA LEU A 177 33.60 0.20 -16.52
C LEU A 177 34.83 1.13 -16.47
N PRO A 178 34.63 2.45 -16.31
CA PRO A 178 35.71 3.40 -16.12
C PRO A 178 36.34 3.24 -14.73
N VAL A 179 37.67 3.15 -14.74
CA VAL A 179 38.55 3.03 -13.59
C VAL A 179 39.46 4.25 -13.58
N LEU A 180 39.21 5.17 -12.67
CA LEU A 180 40.03 6.36 -12.46
C LEU A 180 41.28 5.96 -11.68
N VAL A 181 42.47 6.21 -12.22
CA VAL A 181 43.74 5.82 -11.59
C VAL A 181 44.66 7.04 -11.49
N ASN A 182 44.89 7.51 -10.27
CA ASN A 182 45.83 8.59 -10.00
C ASN A 182 47.01 8.05 -9.19
N ARG A 183 48.23 8.40 -9.60
CA ARG A 183 49.46 8.02 -8.90
C ARG A 183 49.94 9.11 -7.95
N ASP A 184 49.69 10.37 -8.28
CA ASP A 184 50.15 11.52 -7.51
C ASP A 184 49.01 12.25 -6.79
N ALA A 185 49.35 12.96 -5.70
CA ALA A 185 48.38 13.69 -4.89
C ALA A 185 47.72 14.90 -5.60
N ASN A 186 48.31 15.39 -6.69
CA ASN A 186 47.83 16.54 -7.45
C ASN A 186 47.10 16.15 -8.74
N GLU A 187 47.01 14.85 -9.05
CA GLU A 187 46.29 14.38 -10.23
C GLU A 187 44.78 14.41 -10.00
N VAL A 188 44.05 14.72 -11.08
CA VAL A 188 42.60 14.65 -11.13
C VAL A 188 42.23 13.87 -12.38
N SER A 189 41.45 12.81 -12.22
CA SER A 189 40.89 12.02 -13.32
C SER A 189 39.37 12.03 -13.18
N SER A 190 38.64 12.21 -14.27
CA SER A 190 37.19 12.31 -14.23
C SER A 190 36.50 11.80 -15.49
N VAL A 191 35.23 11.42 -15.33
CA VAL A 191 34.29 11.14 -16.40
C VAL A 191 33.24 12.24 -16.39
N ARG A 192 33.08 12.94 -17.51
CA ARG A 192 32.07 13.98 -17.69
C ARG A 192 30.97 13.47 -18.59
N VAL A 193 29.72 13.64 -18.16
CA VAL A 193 28.53 13.30 -18.94
C VAL A 193 27.72 14.56 -19.15
N ALA A 194 27.69 15.02 -20.39
CA ALA A 194 26.91 16.17 -20.84
C ALA A 194 25.48 15.75 -21.20
N LEU A 195 24.52 16.47 -20.64
CA LEU A 195 23.09 16.28 -20.87
C LEU A 195 22.50 17.58 -21.43
N PRO A 196 21.99 17.58 -22.68
CA PRO A 196 21.29 18.72 -23.22
C PRO A 196 19.92 18.89 -22.53
N VAL A 197 19.51 20.13 -22.28
CA VAL A 197 18.17 20.43 -21.74
C VAL A 197 17.10 20.06 -22.77
N MET A 198 17.37 20.39 -24.04
CA MET A 198 16.49 20.09 -25.18
C MET A 198 17.24 19.22 -26.19
N GLU A 199 16.66 18.09 -26.59
CA GLU A 199 17.18 17.25 -27.69
C GLU A 199 16.05 16.92 -28.67
N GLY A 200 16.26 17.20 -29.96
CA GLY A 200 15.28 16.91 -31.01
C GLY A 200 13.90 17.57 -30.81
N GLY A 201 13.84 18.71 -30.13
CA GLY A 201 12.60 19.43 -29.82
C GLY A 201 11.81 18.90 -28.62
N ARG A 202 12.37 17.96 -27.84
CA ARG A 202 11.80 17.49 -26.57
C ARG A 202 12.71 17.87 -25.40
N ALA A 203 12.11 18.25 -24.27
CA ALA A 203 12.85 18.46 -23.03
C ALA A 203 13.32 17.11 -22.48
N GLN A 204 14.64 16.93 -22.38
CA GLN A 204 15.22 15.76 -21.72
C GLN A 204 15.45 16.01 -20.23
N LEU A 205 15.88 17.22 -19.89
CA LEU A 205 16.09 17.67 -18.52
C LEU A 205 15.09 18.80 -18.22
N LEU A 206 14.31 18.64 -17.16
CA LEU A 206 13.39 19.66 -16.70
C LEU A 206 14.12 20.55 -15.69
N LEU A 207 14.35 21.81 -16.04
CA LEU A 207 14.93 22.77 -15.10
C LEU A 207 13.94 23.07 -13.97
N ASP A 208 14.48 23.45 -12.81
CA ASP A 208 13.72 23.68 -11.57
C ASP A 208 12.85 22.50 -11.10
N SER A 209 13.15 21.29 -11.59
CA SER A 209 12.54 20.05 -11.11
C SER A 209 13.51 19.32 -10.18
N PRO A 210 13.02 18.60 -9.16
CA PRO A 210 13.88 17.83 -8.27
C PRO A 210 14.34 16.53 -8.92
N TYR A 211 15.64 16.29 -8.86
CA TYR A 211 16.32 15.09 -9.33
C TYR A 211 17.06 14.40 -8.19
N MET A 212 17.29 13.11 -8.37
CA MET A 212 18.24 12.33 -7.59
C MET A 212 19.45 12.01 -8.47
N ILE A 213 20.64 12.28 -7.94
CA ILE A 213 21.93 11.93 -8.54
C ILE A 213 22.55 10.84 -7.68
N ALA A 214 22.94 9.71 -8.27
CA ALA A 214 23.69 8.68 -7.56
C ALA A 214 24.67 7.94 -8.46
N VAL A 215 25.72 7.33 -7.90
CA VAL A 215 26.68 6.50 -8.63
C VAL A 215 27.20 5.39 -7.72
N LEU A 216 27.49 4.21 -8.29
CA LEU A 216 28.28 3.20 -7.58
C LEU A 216 29.75 3.55 -7.73
N ALA A 217 30.46 3.61 -6.61
CA ALA A 217 31.89 3.77 -6.56
C ALA A 217 32.53 2.63 -5.79
N ARG A 218 33.65 2.10 -6.31
CA ARG A 218 34.53 1.19 -5.59
C ARG A 218 35.90 1.81 -5.50
N ALA A 219 36.21 2.41 -4.35
CA ALA A 219 37.48 3.06 -4.11
C ALA A 219 38.49 2.10 -3.47
N ARG A 220 39.72 2.06 -3.99
CA ARG A 220 40.84 1.26 -3.48
C ARG A 220 42.08 2.15 -3.37
N GLU A 221 42.88 1.88 -2.34
CA GLU A 221 44.21 2.51 -2.17
C GLU A 221 44.18 4.05 -2.19
N LEU A 222 43.15 4.68 -1.59
CA LEU A 222 43.07 6.14 -1.49
C LEU A 222 44.21 6.69 -0.60
N GLY A 223 45.00 7.59 -1.16
CA GLY A 223 46.07 8.30 -0.47
C GLY A 223 45.56 9.33 0.54
N ALA A 224 46.44 9.81 1.42
CA ALA A 224 46.11 10.82 2.42
C ALA A 224 45.63 12.12 1.75
N GLY A 225 44.34 12.44 1.90
CA GLY A 225 43.71 13.61 1.28
C GLY A 225 43.07 13.37 -0.08
N ALA A 226 43.16 12.14 -0.63
CA ALA A 226 42.42 11.77 -1.83
C ALA A 226 40.91 11.67 -1.55
N TYR A 227 40.11 12.05 -2.54
CA TYR A 227 38.65 11.98 -2.47
C TYR A 227 38.06 11.84 -3.87
N TYR A 228 36.89 11.23 -3.97
CA TYR A 228 36.10 11.22 -5.19
C TYR A 228 34.85 12.07 -5.00
N PHE A 229 34.34 12.61 -6.10
CA PHE A 229 33.32 13.64 -6.08
C PHE A 229 32.38 13.54 -7.28
N CYS A 230 31.22 14.18 -7.13
CA CYS A 230 30.36 14.56 -8.24
C CYS A 230 30.29 16.09 -8.28
N ARG A 231 30.45 16.69 -9.46
CA ARG A 231 30.30 18.13 -9.70
C ARG A 231 29.34 18.41 -10.85
N ILE A 232 28.66 19.54 -10.77
CA ILE A 232 27.70 20.02 -11.77
C ILE A 232 28.29 21.25 -12.45
N TYR A 233 28.29 21.24 -13.77
CA TYR A 233 28.67 22.37 -14.60
C TYR A 233 27.47 22.77 -15.47
N TYR A 234 27.24 24.08 -15.61
CA TYR A 234 26.25 24.62 -16.53
C TYR A 234 26.93 25.14 -17.78
N ASN A 235 26.38 24.77 -18.94
CA ASN A 235 26.92 25.10 -20.25
C ASN A 235 28.41 24.72 -20.33
N ASP A 236 29.26 25.63 -20.79
CA ASP A 236 30.72 25.44 -20.87
C ASP A 236 31.47 26.29 -19.81
N SER A 237 30.84 26.54 -18.65
CA SER A 237 31.49 27.27 -17.56
C SER A 237 32.68 26.49 -16.99
N ALA A 238 33.75 27.21 -16.66
CA ALA A 238 34.95 26.64 -16.04
C ALA A 238 34.76 26.37 -14.54
N LEU A 239 33.80 27.04 -13.90
CA LEU A 239 33.48 26.87 -12.49
C LEU A 239 32.32 25.88 -12.35
N PHE A 240 32.42 24.98 -11.37
CA PHE A 240 31.30 24.12 -11.02
C PHE A 240 30.25 24.97 -10.30
N ALA A 241 28.98 24.74 -10.63
CA ALA A 241 27.86 25.43 -10.01
C ALA A 241 27.39 24.74 -8.72
N GLY A 242 27.72 23.45 -8.56
CA GLY A 242 27.43 22.68 -7.37
C GLY A 242 28.31 21.44 -7.28
N GLU A 243 28.50 20.95 -6.07
CA GLU A 243 29.24 19.72 -5.77
C GLU A 243 28.31 18.80 -4.97
N PRO A 244 27.46 17.99 -5.64
CA PRO A 244 26.47 17.15 -4.95
C PRO A 244 27.07 16.32 -3.81
N PHE A 245 28.19 15.66 -4.03
CA PHE A 245 28.85 14.91 -2.97
C PHE A 245 30.36 14.88 -3.13
N VAL A 246 31.04 14.71 -2.00
CA VAL A 246 32.48 14.44 -1.87
C VAL A 246 32.64 13.33 -0.86
N GLN A 247 33.40 12.30 -1.23
CA GLN A 247 33.54 11.10 -0.42
C GLN A 247 34.99 10.63 -0.34
N LYS A 248 35.32 9.99 0.78
CA LYS A 248 36.65 9.46 1.11
C LYS A 248 36.62 8.00 1.54
N GLU A 249 35.44 7.39 1.49
CA GLU A 249 35.22 6.02 1.96
C GLU A 249 35.86 5.02 0.99
N LEU A 250 36.53 4.02 1.57
CA LEU A 250 37.09 2.89 0.83
C LEU A 250 36.02 1.83 0.61
N ALA A 251 36.20 1.03 -0.44
CA ALA A 251 35.35 -0.11 -0.74
C ALA A 251 35.12 -0.99 0.49
N GLN A 252 33.85 -1.15 0.86
CA GLN A 252 33.41 -2.02 1.94
C GLN A 252 32.48 -3.09 1.38
N GLU A 253 32.75 -4.34 1.75
CA GLU A 253 31.85 -5.46 1.43
C GLU A 253 30.78 -5.55 2.53
N ASP A 254 29.53 -5.44 2.12
CA ASP A 254 28.37 -5.63 2.98
C ASP A 254 27.35 -6.58 2.32
N PHE A 255 26.18 -6.76 2.96
CA PHE A 255 25.16 -7.68 2.45
C PHE A 255 24.48 -7.18 1.17
N ALA A 256 24.28 -5.87 1.01
CA ALA A 256 23.71 -5.27 -0.18
C ALA A 256 24.74 -5.18 -1.32
N HIS A 257 26.02 -5.07 -0.98
CA HIS A 257 27.13 -4.86 -1.89
C HIS A 257 28.28 -5.86 -1.66
N PRO A 258 28.09 -7.14 -2.02
CA PRO A 258 29.10 -8.18 -1.79
C PRO A 258 30.38 -7.99 -2.63
N LEU A 259 30.38 -7.11 -3.62
CA LEU A 259 31.50 -6.83 -4.54
C LEU A 259 32.33 -5.59 -4.13
N GLY A 260 32.00 -4.98 -2.98
CA GLY A 260 32.69 -3.82 -2.42
C GLY A 260 32.35 -2.47 -3.07
N PHE A 261 31.33 -2.42 -3.92
CA PHE A 261 30.81 -1.16 -4.47
C PHE A 261 29.91 -0.48 -3.44
N GLN A 262 29.94 0.84 -3.33
CA GLN A 262 29.02 1.58 -2.47
C GLN A 262 28.33 2.67 -3.28
N ARG A 263 27.08 2.95 -2.93
CA ARG A 263 26.32 4.00 -3.62
C ARG A 263 26.39 5.31 -2.87
N PHE A 264 26.70 6.35 -3.62
CA PHE A 264 26.73 7.73 -3.12
C PHE A 264 25.89 8.62 -4.01
N GLY A 265 25.26 9.62 -3.42
CA GLY A 265 24.36 10.49 -4.14
C GLY A 265 23.79 11.63 -3.31
N VAL A 266 22.91 12.39 -3.94
CA VAL A 266 22.05 13.38 -3.32
C VAL A 266 20.65 13.25 -3.90
N TYR A 267 19.67 13.38 -3.03
CA TYR A 267 18.25 13.38 -3.38
C TYR A 267 17.69 14.81 -3.34
N GLY A 268 16.81 15.14 -4.30
CA GLY A 268 16.08 16.40 -4.32
C GLY A 268 16.85 17.62 -4.86
N ILE A 269 17.91 17.40 -5.65
CA ILE A 269 18.66 18.51 -6.27
C ILE A 269 17.92 19.06 -7.50
N SER A 270 17.81 20.38 -7.62
CA SER A 270 17.25 21.04 -8.80
C SER A 270 18.32 21.78 -9.61
N PHE A 271 18.09 21.88 -10.92
CA PHE A 271 18.97 22.59 -11.83
C PHE A 271 18.39 23.97 -12.14
N ALA A 272 19.20 25.02 -11.99
CA ALA A 272 18.73 26.38 -12.19
C ALA A 272 18.39 26.65 -13.67
N PRO A 273 17.33 27.43 -13.98
CA PRO A 273 16.98 27.78 -15.35
C PRO A 273 17.99 28.74 -16.00
N THR A 274 18.66 29.55 -15.17
CA THR A 274 19.67 30.52 -15.60
C THR A 274 20.93 30.41 -14.76
N HIS A 275 22.09 30.52 -15.40
CA HIS A 275 23.39 30.60 -14.73
C HIS A 275 24.23 31.72 -15.37
N GLU A 276 24.84 32.57 -14.55
CA GLU A 276 25.63 33.74 -15.00
C GLU A 276 24.88 34.66 -16.01
N GLY A 277 23.56 34.80 -15.84
CA GLY A 277 22.72 35.63 -16.71
C GLY A 277 22.40 35.02 -18.10
N ARG A 278 22.78 33.76 -18.34
CA ARG A 278 22.43 33.00 -19.55
C ARG A 278 21.48 31.85 -19.21
N ALA A 279 20.63 31.48 -20.16
CA ALA A 279 19.81 30.28 -20.04
C ALA A 279 20.73 29.03 -20.00
N VAL A 280 20.34 28.05 -19.20
CA VAL A 280 21.03 26.76 -19.17
C VAL A 280 20.52 25.92 -20.35
N GLU A 281 21.42 25.60 -21.28
CA GLU A 281 21.12 24.76 -22.45
C GLU A 281 21.67 23.33 -22.26
N LYS A 282 22.69 23.18 -21.41
CA LYS A 282 23.40 21.93 -21.18
C LYS A 282 23.83 21.85 -19.71
N VAL A 283 23.64 20.67 -19.11
CA VAL A 283 24.14 20.35 -17.76
C VAL A 283 25.17 19.23 -17.89
N THR A 284 26.36 19.43 -17.36
CA THR A 284 27.43 18.42 -17.38
C THR A 284 27.67 17.92 -15.97
N LEU A 285 27.55 16.59 -15.78
CA LEU A 285 27.88 15.91 -14.53
C LEU A 285 29.29 15.34 -14.63
N GLU A 286 30.16 15.73 -13.70
CA GLU A 286 31.52 15.24 -13.60
C GLU A 286 31.65 14.30 -12.40
N PHE A 287 31.99 13.04 -12.64
CA PHE A 287 32.38 12.09 -11.61
C PHE A 287 33.90 11.95 -11.63
N GLY A 288 34.57 12.33 -10.55
CA GLY A 288 36.03 12.44 -10.54
C GLY A 288 36.70 11.91 -9.29
N LEU A 289 38.00 11.63 -9.40
CA LEU A 289 38.93 11.29 -8.34
C LEU A 289 40.02 12.37 -8.30
N SER A 290 40.20 12.99 -7.14
CA SER A 290 41.28 13.93 -6.84
C SER A 290 42.25 13.28 -5.86
N GLY A 291 43.55 13.31 -6.18
CA GLY A 291 44.60 12.69 -5.37
C GLY A 291 44.84 11.22 -5.69
N ALA A 292 45.90 10.66 -5.11
CA ALA A 292 46.37 9.31 -5.43
C ALA A 292 45.38 8.23 -4.99
N GLY A 293 45.12 7.25 -5.86
CA GLY A 293 44.23 6.13 -5.58
C GLY A 293 43.55 5.59 -6.83
N THR A 294 42.66 4.62 -6.64
CA THR A 294 41.88 4.02 -7.72
C THR A 294 40.39 4.04 -7.38
N VAL A 295 39.54 4.49 -8.31
CA VAL A 295 38.08 4.46 -8.15
C VAL A 295 37.42 3.89 -9.39
N GLU A 296 36.63 2.84 -9.22
CA GLU A 296 35.81 2.26 -10.28
C GLU A 296 34.39 2.81 -10.17
N LEU A 297 33.82 3.30 -11.27
CA LEU A 297 32.47 3.89 -11.29
C LEU A 297 31.52 3.00 -12.09
N ALA A 298 30.32 2.75 -11.55
CA ALA A 298 29.28 1.95 -12.19
C ALA A 298 27.89 2.58 -11.98
N ASP A 299 26.92 2.16 -12.79
CA ASP A 299 25.48 2.42 -12.58
C ASP A 299 25.15 3.85 -12.14
N ALA A 300 25.58 4.84 -12.93
CA ALA A 300 25.26 6.24 -12.67
C ALA A 300 23.76 6.49 -12.91
N LYS A 301 23.15 7.24 -11.99
CA LYS A 301 21.72 7.54 -11.97
C LYS A 301 21.49 9.04 -11.91
N LEU A 302 20.68 9.52 -12.85
CA LEU A 302 20.04 10.83 -12.79
C LEU A 302 18.56 10.62 -13.08
N MET A 303 17.72 10.72 -12.06
CA MET A 303 16.30 10.35 -12.14
C MET A 303 15.46 11.48 -11.56
N SER A 304 14.39 11.87 -12.28
CA SER A 304 13.41 12.81 -11.74
C SER A 304 12.70 12.19 -10.55
N VAL A 305 12.59 12.94 -9.45
CA VAL A 305 11.88 12.52 -8.23
C VAL A 305 10.66 13.42 -7.94
N ARG A 306 10.23 14.21 -8.94
CA ARG A 306 9.10 15.15 -8.80
C ARG A 306 7.79 14.49 -8.39
N ALA A 307 7.57 13.21 -8.75
CA ALA A 307 6.39 12.49 -8.32
C ALA A 307 6.31 12.31 -6.80
N PHE A 308 7.44 12.06 -6.15
CA PHE A 308 7.52 11.96 -4.71
C PHE A 308 7.57 13.33 -4.04
N GLU A 309 8.45 14.22 -4.50
CA GLU A 309 8.54 15.57 -3.94
C GLU A 309 7.19 16.30 -4.02
N GLY A 310 6.51 16.20 -5.16
CA GLY A 310 5.19 16.80 -5.35
C GLY A 310 4.09 16.18 -4.49
N ALA A 311 4.25 14.94 -4.01
CA ALA A 311 3.31 14.32 -3.07
C ALA A 311 3.41 14.92 -1.65
N PHE A 312 4.60 15.39 -1.25
CA PHE A 312 4.84 15.99 0.07
C PHE A 312 4.75 17.51 0.07
N THR A 313 5.31 18.17 -0.95
CA THR A 313 5.45 19.63 -1.02
C THR A 313 4.38 20.30 -1.88
N GLY A 314 3.62 19.51 -2.66
CA GLY A 314 2.69 20.03 -3.66
C GLY A 314 3.40 20.42 -4.96
N ARG A 315 2.63 20.93 -5.93
CA ARG A 315 3.17 21.38 -7.23
C ARG A 315 2.59 22.74 -7.59
N THR A 316 3.40 23.55 -8.26
CA THR A 316 2.99 24.89 -8.72
C THR A 316 2.04 24.77 -9.90
N ILE A 317 0.84 25.33 -9.74
CA ILE A 317 -0.20 25.35 -10.77
C ILE A 317 -0.22 26.74 -11.41
N VAL A 318 -0.06 26.79 -12.73
CA VAL A 318 -0.13 28.03 -13.54
C VAL A 318 -1.28 27.92 -14.54
N THR A 319 -1.84 29.06 -14.94
CA THR A 319 -2.89 29.06 -15.98
C THR A 319 -2.29 28.80 -17.36
N GLN A 320 -3.11 28.39 -18.33
CA GLN A 320 -2.64 28.17 -19.71
C GLN A 320 -2.05 29.46 -20.29
N ALA A 321 -2.72 30.59 -20.08
CA ALA A 321 -2.25 31.90 -20.55
C ALA A 321 -0.91 32.33 -19.92
N GLU A 322 -0.69 32.00 -18.64
CA GLU A 322 0.57 32.26 -17.94
C GLU A 322 1.68 31.31 -18.40
N TYR A 323 1.38 30.04 -18.61
CA TYR A 323 2.34 29.08 -19.17
C TYR A 323 2.83 29.51 -20.56
N ASP A 324 1.92 30.01 -21.40
CA ASP A 324 2.23 30.44 -22.75
C ASP A 324 3.03 31.76 -22.78
N SER A 325 2.99 32.58 -21.72
CA SER A 325 3.77 33.81 -21.60
C SER A 325 5.18 33.59 -21.05
N LEU A 326 5.44 32.47 -20.36
CA LEU A 326 6.75 32.13 -19.80
C LEU A 326 7.77 31.76 -20.89
N PRO A 327 9.06 32.11 -20.74
CA PRO A 327 10.14 31.61 -21.60
C PRO A 327 10.22 30.07 -21.55
N PRO A 328 10.61 29.37 -22.64
CA PRO A 328 10.70 27.90 -22.65
C PRO A 328 11.57 27.30 -21.53
N ALA A 329 12.60 28.02 -21.07
CA ALA A 329 13.49 27.59 -19.99
C ALA A 329 12.81 27.58 -18.61
N GLU A 330 11.73 28.34 -18.42
CA GLU A 330 11.00 28.48 -17.15
C GLU A 330 9.70 27.63 -17.11
N ARG A 331 9.42 26.87 -18.19
CA ARG A 331 8.22 26.04 -18.32
C ARG A 331 8.36 24.62 -17.72
N GLY A 332 9.41 24.37 -16.94
CA GLY A 332 9.87 23.04 -16.52
C GLY A 332 8.84 22.17 -15.78
N ASP A 333 8.69 22.36 -14.46
CA ASP A 333 7.83 21.50 -13.62
C ASP A 333 6.40 22.00 -13.41
N LEU A 334 5.96 22.98 -14.20
CA LEU A 334 4.69 23.66 -13.96
C LEU A 334 3.49 22.80 -14.36
N VAL A 335 2.47 22.79 -13.49
CA VAL A 335 1.20 22.13 -13.76
C VAL A 335 0.26 23.11 -14.44
N VAL A 336 -0.08 22.85 -15.70
CA VAL A 336 -0.92 23.76 -16.50
C VAL A 336 -2.39 23.52 -16.23
N LYS A 337 -3.06 24.51 -15.66
CA LYS A 337 -4.49 24.54 -15.44
C LYS A 337 -5.20 25.20 -16.62
N PRO A 338 -6.15 24.51 -17.28
CA PRO A 338 -6.96 25.11 -18.33
C PRO A 338 -7.77 26.30 -17.82
N ASP A 339 -7.83 27.37 -18.60
CA ASP A 339 -8.56 28.60 -18.24
C ASP A 339 -10.07 28.36 -18.05
N ARG A 340 -10.62 27.35 -18.76
CA ARG A 340 -12.02 26.95 -18.66
C ARG A 340 -12.15 25.55 -18.06
N LEU A 341 -12.47 25.46 -16.77
CA LEU A 341 -12.62 24.19 -16.05
C LEU A 341 -13.80 23.32 -16.53
N TRP A 342 -14.87 23.94 -17.05
CA TRP A 342 -16.03 23.21 -17.61
C TRP A 342 -15.84 22.78 -19.07
N SER A 343 -14.64 22.95 -19.64
CA SER A 343 -14.28 22.38 -20.94
C SER A 343 -13.86 20.91 -20.80
N TRP A 344 -13.75 20.19 -21.91
CA TRP A 344 -13.22 18.81 -21.90
C TRP A 344 -11.81 18.73 -21.30
N GLU A 345 -10.93 19.68 -21.61
CA GLU A 345 -9.60 19.77 -21.01
C GLU A 345 -9.65 20.10 -19.52
N GLY A 346 -10.58 20.96 -19.11
CA GLY A 346 -10.83 21.26 -17.69
C GLY A 346 -11.34 20.05 -16.91
N LEU A 347 -12.26 19.26 -17.48
CA LEU A 347 -12.75 18.01 -16.87
C LEU A 347 -11.64 16.96 -16.77
N LYS A 348 -10.78 16.82 -17.80
CA LYS A 348 -9.58 15.97 -17.73
C LYS A 348 -8.64 16.43 -16.63
N PHE A 349 -8.40 17.73 -16.51
CA PHE A 349 -7.55 18.30 -15.46
C PHE A 349 -8.12 18.01 -14.07
N LEU A 350 -9.43 18.16 -13.87
CA LEU A 350 -10.10 17.84 -12.60
C LEU A 350 -10.04 16.34 -12.27
N ALA A 351 -10.14 15.46 -13.27
CA ALA A 351 -10.11 14.02 -13.08
C ALA A 351 -8.68 13.47 -12.84
N ARG A 352 -7.67 13.96 -13.57
CA ARG A 352 -6.26 13.58 -13.40
C ARG A 352 -5.62 14.26 -12.20
N GLY A 353 -6.08 15.46 -11.86
CA GLY A 353 -5.44 16.34 -10.89
C GLY A 353 -4.02 16.72 -11.31
N TYR A 354 -3.15 16.90 -10.33
CA TYR A 354 -1.74 17.28 -10.48
C TYR A 354 -0.78 16.08 -10.44
N ILE A 355 -1.30 14.85 -10.57
CA ILE A 355 -0.54 13.61 -10.41
C ILE A 355 0.28 13.29 -11.68
N PRO A 356 1.61 13.12 -11.58
CA PRO A 356 2.46 12.72 -12.71
C PRO A 356 2.27 11.22 -13.01
N LEU A 357 1.19 10.89 -13.71
CA LEU A 357 0.80 9.51 -14.02
C LEU A 357 1.91 8.68 -14.70
N ASP A 358 2.76 9.30 -15.52
CA ASP A 358 3.81 8.59 -16.25
C ASP A 358 4.86 7.98 -15.31
N GLU A 359 5.14 8.63 -14.18
CA GLU A 359 6.07 8.13 -13.16
C GLU A 359 5.37 7.14 -12.20
N TRP A 360 4.06 7.27 -12.04
CA TRP A 360 3.26 6.41 -11.16
C TRP A 360 2.76 5.12 -11.83
N ILE A 361 2.66 5.06 -13.16
CA ILE A 361 2.00 3.93 -13.84
C ILE A 361 2.70 2.60 -13.55
N GLN A 362 4.04 2.60 -13.53
CA GLN A 362 4.84 1.42 -13.27
C GLN A 362 4.72 0.91 -11.83
N PRO A 363 4.99 1.71 -10.78
CA PRO A 363 4.79 1.25 -9.39
C PRO A 363 3.34 0.88 -9.10
N CYS A 364 2.37 1.64 -9.63
CA CYS A 364 0.95 1.26 -9.57
C CYS A 364 0.72 -0.14 -10.14
N ALA A 365 1.20 -0.41 -11.35
CA ALA A 365 1.02 -1.71 -11.99
C ALA A 365 1.66 -2.84 -11.18
N VAL A 366 2.86 -2.62 -10.63
CA VAL A 366 3.57 -3.62 -9.80
C VAL A 366 2.77 -3.95 -8.55
N TRP A 367 2.38 -2.93 -7.77
CA TRP A 367 1.68 -3.13 -6.52
C TRP A 367 0.24 -3.63 -6.72
N PHE A 368 -0.52 -3.07 -7.67
CA PHE A 368 -1.89 -3.53 -7.92
C PHE A 368 -1.94 -4.95 -8.46
N THR A 369 -0.95 -5.38 -9.26
CA THR A 369 -0.88 -6.78 -9.69
C THR A 369 -0.71 -7.70 -8.47
N TYR A 370 0.15 -7.33 -7.52
CA TYR A 370 0.32 -8.09 -6.27
C TYR A 370 -0.97 -8.10 -5.42
N VAL A 371 -1.63 -6.95 -5.25
CA VAL A 371 -2.93 -6.84 -4.55
C VAL A 371 -4.00 -7.71 -5.21
N ILE A 372 -4.10 -7.69 -6.54
CA ILE A 372 -5.08 -8.50 -7.29
C ILE A 372 -4.80 -9.99 -7.08
N LEU A 373 -3.53 -10.41 -7.17
CA LEU A 373 -3.13 -11.80 -6.89
C LEU A 373 -3.54 -12.20 -5.47
N LEU A 374 -3.30 -11.33 -4.48
CA LEU A 374 -3.61 -11.59 -3.09
C LEU A 374 -5.11 -11.69 -2.81
N LEU A 375 -5.90 -10.76 -3.33
CA LEU A 375 -7.37 -10.78 -3.22
C LEU A 375 -7.96 -11.98 -3.95
N THR A 376 -7.41 -12.35 -5.10
CA THR A 376 -7.85 -13.51 -5.88
C THR A 376 -7.53 -14.82 -5.15
N GLY A 377 -6.33 -14.93 -4.56
CA GLY A 377 -5.96 -16.08 -3.73
C GLY A 377 -6.83 -16.20 -2.48
N SER A 378 -7.11 -15.07 -1.82
CA SER A 378 -8.03 -15.01 -0.69
C SER A 378 -9.45 -15.43 -1.08
N TYR A 379 -9.94 -14.98 -2.24
CA TYR A 379 -11.23 -15.40 -2.79
C TYR A 379 -11.28 -16.90 -3.11
N ALA A 380 -10.21 -17.46 -3.67
CA ALA A 380 -10.11 -18.90 -3.92
C ALA A 380 -10.21 -19.72 -2.61
N ILE A 381 -9.51 -19.29 -1.56
CA ILE A 381 -9.58 -19.90 -0.22
C ILE A 381 -11.00 -19.77 0.35
N ALA A 382 -11.60 -18.58 0.28
CA ALA A 382 -12.96 -18.34 0.74
C ALA A 382 -13.96 -19.27 0.04
N GLY A 383 -13.84 -19.43 -1.28
CA GLY A 383 -14.69 -20.33 -2.06
C GLY A 383 -14.57 -21.80 -1.63
N LEU A 384 -13.34 -22.28 -1.42
CA LEU A 384 -13.08 -23.65 -0.94
C LEU A 384 -13.59 -23.88 0.49
N MET A 385 -13.44 -22.89 1.37
CA MET A 385 -13.85 -22.97 2.77
C MET A 385 -15.34 -22.66 3.00
N ARG A 386 -16.00 -21.98 2.06
CA ARG A 386 -17.41 -21.56 2.17
C ARG A 386 -18.33 -22.68 2.65
N ARG A 387 -18.23 -23.86 2.04
CA ARG A 387 -19.11 -24.99 2.38
C ARG A 387 -18.84 -25.52 3.79
N GLN A 388 -17.57 -25.57 4.21
CA GLN A 388 -17.18 -25.93 5.56
C GLN A 388 -17.77 -24.94 6.57
N TRP A 389 -17.57 -23.65 6.33
CA TRP A 389 -18.02 -22.56 7.21
C TRP A 389 -19.55 -22.46 7.31
N ILE A 390 -20.26 -22.56 6.18
CA ILE A 390 -21.73 -22.40 6.16
C ILE A 390 -22.46 -23.66 6.61
N ARG A 391 -22.07 -24.85 6.13
CA ARG A 391 -22.86 -26.07 6.37
C ARG A 391 -22.41 -26.86 7.60
N ASN A 392 -21.10 -27.00 7.78
CA ASN A 392 -20.57 -27.85 8.85
C ASN A 392 -20.39 -27.05 10.14
N GLU A 393 -19.81 -25.85 10.04
CA GLU A 393 -19.53 -25.00 11.21
C GLU A 393 -20.63 -23.96 11.47
N ARG A 394 -21.53 -23.73 10.50
CA ARG A 394 -22.72 -22.86 10.61
C ARG A 394 -22.41 -21.48 11.16
N TYR A 395 -21.40 -20.83 10.61
CA TYR A 395 -21.05 -19.47 11.02
C TYR A 395 -22.22 -18.51 10.85
N PRO A 396 -22.43 -17.58 11.81
CA PRO A 396 -23.55 -16.66 11.77
C PRO A 396 -23.41 -15.57 10.70
N LEU A 397 -22.20 -15.32 10.19
CA LEU A 397 -21.88 -14.29 9.18
C LEU A 397 -22.46 -12.91 9.54
N PRO A 398 -22.19 -12.34 10.73
CA PRO A 398 -22.86 -11.14 11.24
C PRO A 398 -22.85 -9.96 10.27
N LEU A 399 -21.70 -9.74 9.62
CA LEU A 399 -21.47 -8.62 8.70
C LEU A 399 -22.25 -8.74 7.38
N THR A 400 -22.78 -9.93 7.05
CA THR A 400 -23.57 -10.11 5.82
C THR A 400 -25.03 -9.73 5.98
N HIS A 401 -25.57 -9.82 7.20
CA HIS A 401 -26.97 -9.50 7.49
C HIS A 401 -27.31 -8.03 7.24
N ILE A 402 -26.38 -7.12 7.53
CA ILE A 402 -26.60 -5.67 7.36
C ILE A 402 -26.75 -5.30 5.87
N PRO A 403 -25.78 -5.58 4.97
CA PRO A 403 -25.94 -5.36 3.53
C PRO A 403 -27.15 -6.09 2.95
N TRP A 404 -27.38 -7.33 3.38
CA TRP A 404 -28.49 -8.13 2.86
C TRP A 404 -29.85 -7.52 3.23
N ALA A 405 -30.03 -7.09 4.48
CA ALA A 405 -31.27 -6.46 4.91
C ALA A 405 -31.50 -5.09 4.26
N LEU A 406 -30.43 -4.32 4.01
CA LEU A 406 -30.49 -3.02 3.33
C LEU A 406 -30.85 -3.13 1.84
N VAL A 407 -30.32 -4.14 1.13
CA VAL A 407 -30.64 -4.41 -0.29
C VAL A 407 -31.99 -5.12 -0.45
N GLY A 408 -32.39 -5.95 0.53
CA GLY A 408 -33.63 -6.72 0.58
C GLY A 408 -33.67 -7.97 -0.30
N SER A 409 -34.66 -8.85 -0.07
CA SER A 409 -34.87 -10.11 -0.79
C SER A 409 -35.69 -9.98 -2.07
N GLU A 410 -35.69 -11.00 -2.92
CA GLU A 410 -36.49 -11.07 -4.16
C GLU A 410 -37.98 -10.82 -3.91
N ASP A 411 -38.52 -11.18 -2.74
CA ASP A 411 -39.92 -10.93 -2.34
C ASP A 411 -40.32 -9.44 -2.34
N ASP A 412 -39.34 -8.54 -2.23
CA ASP A 412 -39.57 -7.09 -2.23
C ASP A 412 -39.57 -6.49 -3.67
N GLU A 413 -39.49 -7.29 -4.75
CA GLU A 413 -39.34 -6.80 -6.14
C GLU A 413 -40.46 -5.86 -6.62
N GLY A 414 -41.66 -5.97 -6.05
CA GLY A 414 -42.78 -5.07 -6.34
C GLY A 414 -42.76 -3.71 -5.62
N ARG A 415 -41.70 -3.40 -4.86
CA ARG A 415 -41.65 -2.24 -3.96
C ARG A 415 -40.48 -1.30 -4.25
N PRO A 416 -40.62 0.01 -3.96
CA PRO A 416 -39.54 0.99 -4.13
C PRO A 416 -38.38 0.78 -3.15
N LEU A 417 -38.68 0.45 -1.89
CA LEU A 417 -37.67 0.20 -0.87
C LEU A 417 -37.91 -1.15 -0.17
N PRO A 418 -36.85 -1.84 0.27
CA PRO A 418 -36.96 -3.05 1.07
C PRO A 418 -37.73 -2.89 2.37
N ALA A 419 -38.23 -4.00 2.91
CA ALA A 419 -39.06 -4.01 4.12
C ALA A 419 -38.38 -3.37 5.36
N ILE A 420 -37.05 -3.40 5.45
CA ILE A 420 -36.29 -2.84 6.58
C ILE A 420 -36.58 -1.35 6.80
N TRP A 421 -36.77 -0.58 5.73
CA TRP A 421 -37.01 0.86 5.79
C TRP A 421 -38.38 1.24 6.36
N ARG A 422 -39.27 0.27 6.53
CA ARG A 422 -40.59 0.45 7.16
C ARG A 422 -40.64 -0.08 8.59
N ASN A 423 -39.57 -0.74 9.05
CA ASN A 423 -39.53 -1.33 10.37
C ASN A 423 -39.39 -0.23 11.42
N ARG A 424 -40.41 -0.09 12.29
CA ARG A 424 -40.43 0.92 13.37
C ARG A 424 -39.24 0.76 14.33
N LEU A 425 -38.81 -0.47 14.60
CA LEU A 425 -37.67 -0.73 15.50
C LEU A 425 -36.36 -0.20 14.92
N VAL A 426 -36.17 -0.29 13.60
CA VAL A 426 -34.99 0.27 12.93
C VAL A 426 -34.95 1.79 13.08
N TRP A 427 -36.09 2.46 12.91
CA TRP A 427 -36.18 3.91 13.10
C TRP A 427 -36.03 4.36 14.55
N ILE A 428 -36.54 3.58 15.52
CA ILE A 428 -36.29 3.83 16.94
C ILE A 428 -34.79 3.72 17.24
N GLY A 429 -34.14 2.65 16.77
CA GLY A 429 -32.69 2.47 16.91
C GLY A 429 -31.91 3.61 16.28
N PHE A 430 -32.27 3.98 15.05
CA PHE A 430 -31.69 5.13 14.35
C PHE A 430 -31.86 6.43 15.13
N ALA A 431 -33.06 6.74 15.64
CA ALA A 431 -33.31 7.96 16.40
C ALA A 431 -32.47 8.02 17.69
N VAL A 432 -32.38 6.90 18.42
CA VAL A 432 -31.55 6.80 19.64
C VAL A 432 -30.07 6.98 19.31
N SER A 433 -29.56 6.28 18.30
CA SER A 433 -28.15 6.41 17.88
C SER A 433 -27.83 7.78 17.29
N ALA A 434 -28.75 8.37 16.52
CA ALA A 434 -28.59 9.71 15.95
C ALA A 434 -28.56 10.76 17.06
N PHE A 435 -29.49 10.69 18.03
CA PHE A 435 -29.45 11.54 19.21
C PHE A 435 -28.12 11.37 19.97
N TRP A 436 -27.66 10.11 20.14
CA TRP A 436 -26.39 9.83 20.78
C TRP A 436 -25.22 10.54 20.10
N CYS A 437 -25.07 10.33 18.79
CA CYS A 437 -23.99 10.89 17.99
C CYS A 437 -24.07 12.41 17.89
N LEU A 438 -25.26 12.99 17.70
CA LEU A 438 -25.46 14.43 17.59
C LEU A 438 -25.10 15.15 18.89
N MET A 439 -25.45 14.60 20.04
CA MET A 439 -25.06 15.15 21.34
C MET A 439 -23.55 15.12 21.56
N ARG A 440 -22.85 14.05 21.13
CA ARG A 440 -21.38 13.98 21.15
C ARG A 440 -20.76 15.04 20.23
N ALA A 441 -21.29 15.18 19.02
CA ALA A 441 -20.85 16.20 18.09
C ALA A 441 -21.08 17.60 18.66
N TRP A 442 -22.23 17.84 19.27
CA TRP A 442 -22.55 19.12 19.90
C TRP A 442 -21.63 19.42 21.08
N ASN A 443 -21.36 18.46 21.96
CA ASN A 443 -20.40 18.61 23.05
C ASN A 443 -18.99 18.99 22.55
N LYS A 444 -18.55 18.48 21.40
CA LYS A 444 -17.27 18.83 20.79
C LYS A 444 -17.16 20.34 20.46
N TYR A 445 -18.25 20.97 20.01
CA TYR A 445 -18.28 22.41 19.69
C TYR A 445 -18.73 23.28 20.87
N ASN A 446 -19.47 22.71 21.81
CA ASN A 446 -20.00 23.40 22.98
C ASN A 446 -19.84 22.53 24.23
N SER A 447 -18.81 22.83 25.02
CA SER A 447 -18.50 22.11 26.26
C SER A 447 -19.58 22.21 27.35
N ALA A 448 -20.57 23.11 27.21
CA ALA A 448 -21.71 23.17 28.12
C ALA A 448 -22.71 22.01 27.93
N VAL A 449 -22.69 21.34 26.78
CA VAL A 449 -23.50 20.15 26.52
C VAL A 449 -22.85 18.95 27.20
N PRO A 450 -23.59 18.05 27.87
CA PRO A 450 -23.01 16.87 28.51
C PRO A 450 -22.27 15.97 27.51
N ASN A 451 -21.07 15.53 27.88
CA ASN A 451 -20.34 14.52 27.11
C ASN A 451 -20.99 13.14 27.31
N MET A 452 -21.47 12.53 26.22
CA MET A 452 -22.06 11.20 26.24
C MET A 452 -21.08 10.09 25.86
N ASN A 453 -19.78 10.38 25.79
CA ASN A 453 -18.75 9.35 25.71
C ASN A 453 -18.73 8.57 27.04
N ILE A 454 -18.92 7.26 26.95
CA ILE A 454 -18.63 6.35 28.07
C ILE A 454 -17.23 5.81 27.83
N GLU A 455 -16.25 6.47 28.42
CA GLU A 455 -14.85 6.08 28.43
C GLU A 455 -14.32 6.26 29.85
N VAL A 456 -14.11 5.14 30.54
CA VAL A 456 -13.66 5.14 31.93
C VAL A 456 -12.32 4.43 31.98
N ASN A 457 -11.25 5.18 32.30
CA ASN A 457 -9.95 4.58 32.58
C ASN A 457 -10.06 3.75 33.87
N LEU A 458 -9.82 2.44 33.76
CA LEU A 458 -9.94 1.52 34.88
C LEU A 458 -8.68 1.50 35.77
N ALA A 459 -7.51 1.88 35.25
CA ALA A 459 -6.24 1.80 35.97
C ALA A 459 -6.25 2.50 37.35
N PRO A 460 -6.82 3.72 37.51
CA PRO A 460 -6.84 4.40 38.81
C PRO A 460 -7.66 3.68 39.90
N TYR A 461 -8.56 2.77 39.53
CA TYR A 461 -9.40 2.04 40.49
C TYR A 461 -8.70 0.82 41.09
N PHE A 462 -7.56 0.41 40.54
CA PHE A 462 -6.82 -0.76 40.98
C PHE A 462 -5.46 -0.36 41.54
N SER A 463 -5.28 -0.56 42.84
CA SER A 463 -4.04 -0.24 43.55
C SER A 463 -3.16 -1.48 43.77
N GLY A 464 -1.85 -1.25 43.86
CA GLY A 464 -0.84 -2.29 44.12
C GLY A 464 -0.01 -2.64 42.88
N PRO A 465 1.28 -2.95 43.04
CA PRO A 465 2.20 -3.15 41.91
C PRO A 465 1.70 -4.27 40.99
N GLY A 466 1.38 -5.46 41.51
CA GLY A 466 0.93 -6.58 40.68
C GLY A 466 -0.46 -6.40 40.05
N TRP A 467 -1.50 -6.27 40.88
CA TRP A 467 -2.87 -6.16 40.38
C TRP A 467 -3.11 -4.86 39.61
N GLY A 468 -2.48 -3.76 40.00
CA GLY A 468 -2.52 -2.49 39.27
C GLY A 468 -1.87 -2.58 37.88
N ALA A 469 -0.74 -3.29 37.74
CA ALA A 469 -0.11 -3.55 36.44
C ALA A 469 -1.01 -4.36 35.48
N MET A 470 -1.98 -5.13 35.98
CA MET A 470 -2.97 -5.76 35.10
C MET A 470 -3.89 -4.75 34.40
N TRP A 471 -4.05 -3.53 34.94
CA TRP A 471 -4.96 -2.52 34.42
C TRP A 471 -4.25 -1.28 33.88
N ALA A 472 -3.00 -1.05 34.30
CA ALA A 472 -2.07 -0.09 33.73
C ALA A 472 -1.13 -0.77 32.72
N GLY A 473 -0.64 -0.09 31.69
CA GLY A 473 0.31 -0.71 30.76
C GLY A 473 0.89 0.26 29.74
N ASP A 474 2.14 0.01 29.36
CA ASP A 474 2.92 0.88 28.46
C ASP A 474 2.55 0.64 26.98
N ALA A 475 2.71 -0.60 26.49
CA ALA A 475 2.50 -0.93 25.06
C ALA A 475 1.04 -0.83 24.56
N THR A 476 0.04 -1.05 25.41
CA THR A 476 -1.40 -0.98 25.03
C THR A 476 -2.13 0.19 25.67
N GLY A 477 -1.44 1.03 26.43
CA GLY A 477 -2.05 2.00 27.31
C GLY A 477 -2.83 1.37 28.48
N ASN A 478 -3.41 2.24 29.31
CA ASN A 478 -4.30 1.84 30.39
C ASN A 478 -5.58 1.20 29.85
N VAL A 479 -6.11 0.20 30.56
CA VAL A 479 -7.38 -0.44 30.20
C VAL A 479 -8.51 0.57 30.38
N THR A 480 -9.21 0.89 29.31
CA THR A 480 -10.39 1.75 29.33
C THR A 480 -11.65 0.92 29.09
N PHE A 481 -12.66 1.12 29.94
CA PHE A 481 -14.01 0.66 29.64
C PHE A 481 -14.66 1.64 28.68
N THR A 482 -14.82 1.22 27.43
CA THR A 482 -15.40 2.05 26.37
C THR A 482 -16.66 1.41 25.80
N VAL A 483 -17.76 2.17 25.74
CA VAL A 483 -18.98 1.72 25.04
C VAL A 483 -19.00 2.28 23.64
N SER A 484 -18.85 1.40 22.65
CA SER A 484 -19.02 1.71 21.24
C SER A 484 -20.34 1.16 20.72
N ALA A 485 -21.21 2.02 20.19
CA ALA A 485 -22.48 1.62 19.60
C ALA A 485 -22.30 0.63 18.44
N VAL A 486 -21.23 0.76 17.66
CA VAL A 486 -20.92 -0.14 16.53
C VAL A 486 -20.54 -1.54 17.04
N ILE A 487 -19.59 -1.60 17.99
CA ILE A 487 -19.13 -2.89 18.54
C ILE A 487 -20.28 -3.57 19.28
N LEU A 488 -21.05 -2.82 20.07
CA LEU A 488 -22.21 -3.36 20.79
C LEU A 488 -23.24 -3.95 19.82
N SER A 489 -23.53 -3.26 18.71
CA SER A 489 -24.48 -3.74 17.71
C SER A 489 -24.02 -5.03 17.04
N LEU A 490 -22.72 -5.15 16.74
CA LEU A 490 -22.15 -6.37 16.15
C LEU A 490 -22.04 -7.52 17.15
N ALA A 491 -21.73 -7.23 18.41
CA ALA A 491 -21.65 -8.22 19.48
C ALA A 491 -22.98 -8.95 19.72
N ILE A 492 -24.13 -8.31 19.45
CA ILE A 492 -25.46 -8.95 19.55
C ILE A 492 -25.62 -10.10 18.55
N PHE A 493 -24.89 -10.08 17.43
CA PHE A 493 -24.90 -11.14 16.43
C PHE A 493 -23.82 -12.21 16.67
N MET A 494 -22.93 -12.03 17.64
CA MET A 494 -21.88 -13.00 17.95
C MET A 494 -22.46 -14.20 18.68
N GLU A 495 -21.90 -15.37 18.40
CA GLU A 495 -22.20 -16.59 19.14
C GLU A 495 -21.64 -16.48 20.58
N LEU A 496 -22.38 -17.04 21.55
CA LEU A 496 -22.10 -16.85 22.98
C LEU A 496 -20.74 -17.44 23.42
N ASN A 497 -20.34 -18.59 22.88
CA ASN A 497 -19.03 -19.18 23.18
C ASN A 497 -17.90 -18.34 22.60
N VAL A 498 -18.10 -17.72 21.44
CA VAL A 498 -17.11 -16.78 20.89
C VAL A 498 -16.98 -15.55 21.78
N LEU A 499 -18.09 -14.97 22.24
CA LEU A 499 -18.06 -13.85 23.19
C LEU A 499 -17.34 -14.24 24.50
N LEU A 500 -17.62 -15.43 25.03
CA LEU A 500 -16.93 -15.97 26.21
C LEU A 500 -15.41 -16.10 25.97
N SER A 501 -15.00 -16.58 24.79
CA SER A 501 -13.59 -16.70 24.42
C SER A 501 -12.88 -15.36 24.39
N LEU A 502 -13.53 -14.29 23.93
CA LEU A 502 -12.98 -12.93 23.92
C LEU A 502 -12.79 -12.39 25.34
N VAL A 503 -13.77 -12.61 26.22
CA VAL A 503 -13.70 -12.19 27.63
C VAL A 503 -12.58 -12.94 28.36
N VAL A 504 -12.56 -14.27 28.25
CA VAL A 504 -11.53 -15.10 28.90
C VAL A 504 -10.15 -14.77 28.31
N GLY A 505 -10.04 -14.66 26.99
CA GLY A 505 -8.79 -14.30 26.30
C GLY A 505 -8.26 -12.94 26.73
N PHE A 506 -9.13 -11.94 26.90
CA PHE A 506 -8.76 -10.63 27.46
C PHE A 506 -8.15 -10.77 28.86
N PHE A 507 -8.82 -11.50 29.77
CA PHE A 507 -8.32 -11.69 31.14
C PHE A 507 -7.01 -12.49 31.17
N LEU A 508 -6.86 -13.51 30.31
CA LEU A 508 -5.63 -14.30 30.17
C LEU A 508 -4.47 -13.47 29.62
N TYR A 509 -4.73 -12.56 28.68
CA TYR A 509 -3.70 -11.67 28.17
C TYR A 509 -3.29 -10.64 29.24
N ARG A 510 -4.27 -9.99 29.90
CA ARG A 510 -3.99 -8.98 30.91
C ARG A 510 -3.31 -9.55 32.16
N SER A 511 -3.57 -10.81 32.52
CA SER A 511 -2.89 -11.45 33.66
C SER A 511 -1.38 -11.62 33.43
N GLN A 512 -0.91 -11.57 32.19
CA GLN A 512 0.54 -11.58 31.89
C GLN A 512 1.22 -10.33 32.45
N HIS A 513 0.58 -9.16 32.44
CA HIS A 513 1.16 -7.95 33.06
C HIS A 513 1.29 -8.11 34.58
N TRP A 514 0.30 -8.71 35.23
CA TRP A 514 0.39 -9.03 36.65
C TRP A 514 1.54 -10.00 36.94
N PHE A 515 1.63 -11.07 36.15
CA PHE A 515 2.71 -12.05 36.28
C PHE A 515 4.09 -11.42 36.02
N GLY A 516 4.18 -10.56 35.01
CA GLY A 516 5.42 -9.89 34.64
C GLY A 516 5.92 -8.95 35.73
N GLU A 517 5.04 -8.17 36.34
CA GLU A 517 5.37 -7.34 37.50
C GLU A 517 5.84 -8.20 38.69
N ALA A 518 5.11 -9.28 38.99
CA ALA A 518 5.43 -10.15 40.13
C ALA A 518 6.80 -10.85 40.00
N ASN A 519 7.31 -11.04 38.79
CA ASN A 519 8.56 -11.75 38.51
C ASN A 519 9.66 -10.85 37.91
N GLY A 520 9.43 -9.54 37.78
CA GLY A 520 10.38 -8.60 37.19
C GLY A 520 10.56 -8.71 35.66
N LEU A 521 9.65 -9.38 34.95
CA LEU A 521 9.68 -9.48 33.48
C LEU A 521 9.25 -8.19 32.80
N ASN A 522 8.54 -7.31 33.51
CA ASN A 522 8.20 -5.95 33.09
C ASN A 522 9.45 -5.08 32.79
N LEU A 523 10.64 -5.49 33.26
CA LEU A 523 11.91 -4.83 32.93
C LEU A 523 12.41 -5.17 31.53
N LEU A 524 11.90 -6.24 30.91
CA LEU A 524 12.22 -6.58 29.53
C LEU A 524 11.49 -5.63 28.59
N ALA A 525 12.20 -5.14 27.58
CA ALA A 525 11.61 -4.29 26.55
C ALA A 525 10.41 -5.01 25.92
N ASP A 526 9.33 -4.26 25.70
CA ASP A 526 8.09 -4.68 25.05
C ASP A 526 7.27 -5.77 25.74
N TYR A 527 7.68 -6.30 26.90
CA TYR A 527 6.89 -7.31 27.62
C TYR A 527 5.44 -6.81 27.89
N PRO A 528 4.38 -7.59 27.60
CA PRO A 528 4.37 -9.02 27.29
C PRO A 528 4.51 -9.38 25.80
N TYR A 529 5.07 -8.52 24.95
CA TYR A 529 5.26 -8.71 23.51
C TYR A 529 3.93 -8.78 22.75
N ALA A 530 3.07 -7.78 22.95
CA ALA A 530 1.70 -7.73 22.42
C ALA A 530 1.63 -8.01 20.91
N HIS A 531 2.46 -7.29 20.14
CA HIS A 531 2.44 -7.39 18.68
C HIS A 531 3.01 -8.72 18.17
N ASP A 532 4.04 -9.26 18.82
CA ASP A 532 4.58 -10.58 18.47
C ASP A 532 3.61 -11.71 18.81
N GLN A 533 2.90 -11.59 19.94
CA GLN A 533 1.82 -12.50 20.30
C GLN A 533 0.68 -12.43 19.27
N GLU A 534 0.30 -11.23 18.84
CA GLU A 534 -0.69 -11.04 17.79
C GLU A 534 -0.24 -11.75 16.50
N ALA A 535 0.96 -11.47 15.99
CA ALA A 535 1.49 -12.08 14.78
C ALA A 535 1.55 -13.62 14.89
N SER A 536 2.08 -14.12 16.01
CA SER A 536 2.20 -15.56 16.28
C SER A 536 0.84 -16.23 16.40
N SER A 537 -0.17 -15.55 16.99
CA SER A 537 -1.52 -16.09 17.13
C SER A 537 -2.19 -16.29 15.78
N TYR A 538 -2.00 -15.38 14.81
CA TYR A 538 -2.50 -15.55 13.45
C TYR A 538 -1.87 -16.77 12.77
N LEU A 539 -0.55 -16.90 12.84
CA LEU A 539 0.14 -18.03 12.22
C LEU A 539 -0.27 -19.36 12.86
N ALA A 540 -0.22 -19.44 14.20
CA ALA A 540 -0.58 -20.63 14.93
C ALA A 540 -2.04 -21.02 14.68
N TYR A 541 -2.96 -20.05 14.73
CA TYR A 541 -4.37 -20.29 14.50
C TYR A 541 -4.65 -20.72 13.06
N GLY A 542 -4.02 -20.07 12.07
CA GLY A 542 -4.12 -20.47 10.67
C GLY A 542 -3.66 -21.90 10.44
N LEU A 543 -2.50 -22.27 11.00
CA LEU A 543 -1.98 -23.64 10.93
C LEU A 543 -2.92 -24.63 11.62
N LEU A 544 -3.45 -24.30 12.79
CA LEU A 544 -4.43 -25.14 13.49
C LEU A 544 -5.70 -25.34 12.66
N VAL A 545 -6.20 -24.29 12.00
CA VAL A 545 -7.36 -24.40 11.10
C VAL A 545 -7.06 -25.37 9.96
N LEU A 546 -5.89 -25.28 9.32
CA LEU A 546 -5.49 -26.22 8.27
C LEU A 546 -5.36 -27.65 8.80
N VAL A 547 -4.78 -27.82 9.98
CA VAL A 547 -4.64 -29.13 10.64
C VAL A 547 -6.01 -29.72 10.98
N PHE A 548 -6.95 -28.96 11.55
CA PHE A 548 -8.27 -29.50 11.89
C PHE A 548 -9.15 -29.74 10.66
N THR A 549 -8.95 -28.97 9.59
CA THR A 549 -9.70 -29.11 8.32
C THR A 549 -9.03 -30.06 7.32
N HIS A 550 -7.90 -30.69 7.63
CA HIS A 550 -7.13 -31.53 6.69
C HIS A 550 -7.97 -32.62 6.00
N LYS A 551 -8.89 -33.28 6.72
CA LYS A 551 -9.79 -34.30 6.13
C LYS A 551 -10.79 -33.70 5.15
N TYR A 552 -11.26 -32.49 5.42
CA TYR A 552 -12.13 -31.76 4.50
C TYR A 552 -11.36 -31.33 3.25
N LEU A 553 -10.16 -30.74 3.43
CA LEU A 553 -9.28 -30.36 2.33
C LEU A 553 -8.89 -31.56 1.46
N GLY A 554 -8.51 -32.69 2.06
CA GLY A 554 -8.18 -33.92 1.33
C GLY A 554 -9.34 -34.46 0.49
N ARG A 555 -10.59 -34.33 0.98
CA ARG A 555 -11.79 -34.67 0.18
C ARG A 555 -11.98 -33.71 -0.99
N LEU A 556 -11.79 -32.41 -0.79
CA LEU A 556 -11.88 -31.41 -1.87
C LEU A 556 -10.81 -31.63 -2.96
N VAL A 557 -9.57 -31.93 -2.55
CA VAL A 557 -8.48 -32.23 -3.50
C VAL A 557 -8.86 -33.46 -4.34
N ARG A 558 -9.36 -34.53 -3.69
CA ARG A 558 -9.83 -35.72 -4.41
C ARG A 558 -10.97 -35.39 -5.38
N GLN A 559 -11.93 -34.57 -4.96
CA GLN A 559 -13.04 -34.12 -5.82
C GLN A 559 -12.57 -33.27 -7.01
N ALA A 560 -11.55 -32.44 -6.83
CA ALA A 560 -10.97 -31.63 -7.88
C ALA A 560 -10.33 -32.49 -8.99
N PHE A 561 -9.64 -33.57 -8.62
CA PHE A 561 -9.06 -34.52 -9.57
C PHE A 561 -10.08 -35.48 -10.20
N MET A 562 -11.11 -35.88 -9.44
CA MET A 562 -12.15 -36.81 -9.92
C MET A 562 -13.25 -36.12 -10.75
N GLY A 563 -13.22 -34.79 -10.88
CA GLY A 563 -14.16 -34.05 -11.71
C GLY A 563 -15.58 -34.01 -11.14
N ALA A 564 -15.73 -33.83 -9.83
CA ALA A 564 -17.05 -33.65 -9.23
C ALA A 564 -17.70 -32.36 -9.74
N GLU A 565 -18.94 -32.46 -10.23
CA GLU A 565 -19.73 -31.31 -10.64
C GLU A 565 -20.03 -30.39 -9.45
N ALA A 566 -20.18 -29.09 -9.74
CA ALA A 566 -20.61 -28.12 -8.74
C ALA A 566 -21.97 -28.56 -8.18
N GLY A 567 -22.10 -28.62 -6.86
CA GLY A 567 -23.45 -28.61 -6.30
C GLY A 567 -24.14 -27.30 -6.69
N ASN A 568 -25.47 -27.30 -6.89
CA ASN A 568 -26.28 -26.14 -7.28
C ASN A 568 -26.13 -24.87 -6.39
N ASP A 569 -25.37 -24.95 -5.31
CA ASP A 569 -25.26 -23.96 -4.23
C ASP A 569 -23.79 -23.54 -3.97
N GLU A 570 -22.85 -23.93 -4.85
CA GLU A 570 -21.43 -23.61 -4.74
C GLU A 570 -21.03 -22.51 -5.74
N ALA A 571 -20.35 -21.46 -5.25
CA ALA A 571 -19.84 -20.37 -6.09
C ALA A 571 -18.64 -20.79 -6.94
N LEU A 572 -17.83 -21.73 -6.44
CA LEU A 572 -16.70 -22.32 -7.14
C LEU A 572 -16.71 -23.84 -6.92
N THR A 573 -16.51 -24.61 -7.99
CA THR A 573 -16.19 -26.04 -7.86
C THR A 573 -14.83 -26.21 -7.18
N PRO A 574 -14.57 -27.36 -6.51
CA PRO A 574 -13.24 -27.66 -5.99
C PRO A 574 -12.14 -27.54 -7.06
N ARG A 575 -12.43 -27.94 -8.31
CA ARG A 575 -11.51 -27.82 -9.45
C ARG A 575 -11.22 -26.37 -9.81
N GLN A 576 -12.23 -25.50 -9.86
CA GLN A 576 -12.04 -24.07 -10.11
C GLN A 576 -11.30 -23.39 -8.95
N GLY A 577 -11.62 -23.72 -7.71
CA GLY A 577 -10.96 -23.15 -6.53
C GLY A 577 -9.45 -23.46 -6.49
N PHE A 578 -9.07 -24.74 -6.63
CA PHE A 578 -7.66 -25.11 -6.70
C PHE A 578 -6.97 -24.65 -7.99
N GLY A 579 -7.69 -24.64 -9.13
CA GLY A 579 -7.17 -24.10 -10.38
C GLY A 579 -6.84 -22.61 -10.27
N LEU A 580 -7.73 -21.82 -9.66
CA LEU A 580 -7.52 -20.40 -9.40
C LEU A 580 -6.34 -20.18 -8.45
N LEU A 581 -6.25 -20.98 -7.38
CA LEU A 581 -5.11 -20.93 -6.45
C LEU A 581 -3.78 -21.24 -7.17
N GLY A 582 -3.76 -22.24 -8.05
CA GLY A 582 -2.58 -22.58 -8.87
C GLY A 582 -2.19 -21.45 -9.83
N ILE A 583 -3.16 -20.83 -10.50
CA ILE A 583 -2.94 -19.66 -11.37
C ILE A 583 -2.35 -18.51 -10.56
N VAL A 584 -2.86 -18.24 -9.36
CA VAL A 584 -2.35 -17.19 -8.49
C VAL A 584 -0.91 -17.47 -8.07
N LEU A 585 -0.57 -18.69 -7.67
CA LEU A 585 0.80 -19.05 -7.29
C LEU A 585 1.78 -18.91 -8.46
N ILE A 586 1.40 -19.36 -9.66
CA ILE A 586 2.19 -19.13 -10.88
C ILE A 586 2.30 -17.63 -11.17
N GLY A 587 1.20 -16.89 -11.01
CA GLY A 587 1.15 -15.44 -11.17
C GLY A 587 2.12 -14.70 -10.25
N VAL A 588 2.23 -15.12 -8.98
CA VAL A 588 3.21 -14.57 -8.02
C VAL A 588 4.64 -14.89 -8.45
N ALA A 589 4.92 -16.11 -8.91
CA ALA A 589 6.26 -16.48 -9.38
C ALA A 589 6.67 -15.68 -10.63
N VAL A 590 5.75 -15.51 -11.58
CA VAL A 590 5.95 -14.69 -12.79
C VAL A 590 6.10 -13.22 -12.43
N TRP A 591 5.27 -12.71 -11.52
CA TRP A 591 5.35 -11.33 -11.02
C TRP A 591 6.70 -11.07 -10.34
N ALA A 592 7.18 -11.99 -9.50
CA ALA A 592 8.48 -11.88 -8.85
C ALA A 592 9.61 -11.78 -9.89
N GLY A 593 9.60 -12.67 -10.89
CA GLY A 593 10.55 -12.63 -12.00
C GLY A 593 10.46 -11.35 -12.83
N TRP A 594 9.26 -10.82 -13.06
CA TRP A 594 9.07 -9.55 -13.76
C TRP A 594 9.62 -8.36 -12.97
N VAL A 595 9.47 -8.34 -11.65
CA VAL A 595 10.04 -7.29 -10.80
C VAL A 595 11.57 -7.41 -10.69
N GLY A 596 12.09 -8.63 -10.74
CA GLY A 596 13.51 -8.94 -10.51
C GLY A 596 13.78 -9.53 -9.11
N LEU A 597 12.75 -10.04 -8.44
CA LEU A 597 12.83 -10.67 -7.13
C LEU A 597 12.90 -12.20 -7.26
N SER A 598 13.51 -12.86 -6.26
CA SER A 598 13.57 -14.32 -6.22
C SER A 598 12.16 -14.92 -6.01
N PRO A 599 11.66 -15.83 -6.87
CA PRO A 599 10.31 -16.37 -6.75
C PRO A 599 10.06 -17.18 -5.47
N GLY A 600 11.05 -17.93 -4.99
CA GLY A 600 10.90 -18.80 -3.81
C GLY A 600 10.50 -18.05 -2.54
N PRO A 601 11.27 -17.02 -2.12
CA PRO A 601 10.91 -16.17 -0.99
C PRO A 601 9.59 -15.43 -1.16
N MET A 602 9.29 -14.95 -2.37
CA MET A 602 8.01 -14.28 -2.65
C MET A 602 6.82 -15.22 -2.49
N LEU A 603 6.94 -16.48 -2.92
CA LEU A 603 5.91 -17.50 -2.70
C LEU A 603 5.74 -17.85 -1.22
N ALA A 604 6.83 -17.92 -0.45
CA ALA A 604 6.77 -18.17 0.99
C ALA A 604 6.04 -17.04 1.72
N LEU A 605 6.41 -15.78 1.44
CA LEU A 605 5.74 -14.60 1.98
C LEU A 605 4.27 -14.56 1.57
N PHE A 606 3.97 -14.84 0.30
CA PHE A 606 2.60 -14.88 -0.19
C PHE A 606 1.78 -15.97 0.52
N GLY A 607 2.37 -17.13 0.80
CA GLY A 607 1.74 -18.18 1.61
C GLY A 607 1.41 -17.72 3.03
N VAL A 608 2.29 -16.93 3.66
CA VAL A 608 2.00 -16.28 4.95
C VAL A 608 0.82 -15.33 4.84
N PHE A 609 0.78 -14.47 3.81
CA PHE A 609 -0.36 -13.57 3.61
C PHE A 609 -1.68 -14.30 3.33
N LEU A 610 -1.65 -15.44 2.62
CA LEU A 610 -2.85 -16.25 2.43
C LEU A 610 -3.31 -16.92 3.73
N LEU A 611 -2.36 -17.30 4.59
CA LEU A 611 -2.66 -17.85 5.90
C LEU A 611 -3.29 -16.79 6.83
N THR A 612 -2.76 -15.57 6.83
CA THR A 612 -3.36 -14.45 7.58
C THR A 612 -4.72 -14.09 7.00
N ALA A 613 -4.89 -14.08 5.67
CA ALA A 613 -6.19 -13.91 5.02
C ALA A 613 -7.22 -14.94 5.49
N LEU A 614 -6.84 -16.22 5.56
CA LEU A 614 -7.70 -17.30 6.02
C LEU A 614 -8.22 -17.02 7.44
N VAL A 615 -7.33 -16.62 8.35
CA VAL A 615 -7.68 -16.27 9.73
C VAL A 615 -8.57 -15.04 9.76
N ALA A 616 -8.20 -13.99 9.04
CA ALA A 616 -8.94 -12.73 9.02
C ALA A 616 -10.35 -12.91 8.41
N MET A 617 -10.51 -13.78 7.41
CA MET A 617 -11.82 -14.15 6.87
C MET A 617 -12.64 -14.97 7.86
N LYS A 618 -12.03 -15.95 8.52
CA LYS A 618 -12.70 -16.79 9.51
C LYS A 618 -13.20 -15.96 10.71
N ILE A 619 -12.38 -15.08 11.26
CA ILE A 619 -12.78 -14.17 12.36
C ILE A 619 -13.98 -13.31 11.93
N ARG A 620 -13.95 -12.71 10.73
CA ARG A 620 -15.08 -11.90 10.22
C ARG A 620 -16.33 -12.75 9.99
N ALA A 621 -16.18 -13.99 9.56
CA ALA A 621 -17.28 -14.89 9.32
C ALA A 621 -17.94 -15.39 10.62
N GLU A 622 -17.16 -15.64 11.66
CA GLU A 622 -17.62 -16.16 12.96
C GLU A 622 -18.17 -15.08 13.88
N CYS A 623 -17.43 -14.00 14.12
CA CYS A 623 -17.81 -12.99 15.11
C CYS A 623 -18.10 -11.61 14.50
N GLY A 624 -17.84 -11.40 13.20
CA GLY A 624 -18.08 -10.11 12.58
C GLY A 624 -17.24 -8.98 13.18
N ALA A 625 -16.07 -9.31 13.75
CA ALA A 625 -15.17 -8.34 14.37
C ALA A 625 -14.79 -7.25 13.35
N PRO A 626 -15.18 -5.99 13.59
CA PRO A 626 -15.05 -4.94 12.58
C PRO A 626 -13.65 -4.33 12.54
N ALA A 627 -12.85 -4.50 13.61
CA ALA A 627 -11.60 -3.76 13.86
C ALA A 627 -10.34 -4.53 13.45
N VAL A 628 -10.48 -5.61 12.70
CA VAL A 628 -9.37 -6.50 12.39
C VAL A 628 -8.72 -6.04 11.08
N PHE A 629 -7.42 -5.75 11.13
CA PHE A 629 -6.61 -5.49 9.93
C PHE A 629 -6.59 -6.72 9.02
N TYR A 630 -6.07 -6.58 7.80
CA TYR A 630 -5.86 -7.75 6.95
C TYR A 630 -4.76 -8.65 7.55
N SER A 631 -3.67 -8.04 8.03
CA SER A 631 -2.55 -8.69 8.70
C SER A 631 -2.33 -8.13 10.12
N PRO A 632 -1.73 -8.92 11.04
CA PRO A 632 -1.24 -8.42 12.32
C PRO A 632 -0.09 -7.40 12.14
N TRP A 633 0.03 -6.46 13.08
CA TRP A 633 1.00 -5.34 12.99
C TRP A 633 2.47 -5.78 12.89
N ALA A 634 2.87 -6.79 13.65
CA ALA A 634 4.24 -7.29 13.65
C ALA A 634 4.50 -8.41 12.64
N LEU A 635 3.74 -8.51 11.53
CA LEU A 635 4.01 -9.56 10.54
C LEU A 635 5.44 -9.51 9.98
N VAL A 636 6.08 -8.33 10.01
CA VAL A 636 7.51 -8.15 9.67
C VAL A 636 8.44 -9.07 10.46
N THR A 637 8.09 -9.49 11.69
CA THR A 637 8.93 -10.38 12.52
C THR A 637 8.97 -11.82 12.00
N VAL A 638 8.10 -12.14 11.03
CA VAL A 638 8.14 -13.41 10.30
C VAL A 638 9.29 -13.45 9.29
N LEU A 639 9.77 -12.30 8.81
CA LEU A 639 10.83 -12.26 7.79
C LEU A 639 12.15 -12.87 8.30
N PRO A 640 12.65 -12.53 9.51
CA PRO A 640 13.78 -13.23 10.11
C PRO A 640 13.53 -14.74 10.28
N LEU A 641 12.32 -15.16 10.68
CA LEU A 641 11.97 -16.58 10.87
C LEU A 641 12.01 -17.39 9.56
N LEU A 642 11.68 -16.75 8.43
CA LEU A 642 11.78 -17.36 7.10
C LEU A 642 13.22 -17.40 6.55
N GLY A 643 14.20 -16.90 7.30
CA GLY A 643 15.62 -16.89 6.90
C GLY A 643 16.19 -15.50 6.61
N GLY A 644 15.40 -14.44 6.79
CA GLY A 644 15.82 -13.04 6.70
C GLY A 644 16.46 -12.70 5.35
N ALA A 645 17.39 -11.75 5.37
CA ALA A 645 18.03 -11.23 4.17
C ALA A 645 18.71 -12.32 3.32
N ARG A 646 19.25 -13.39 3.94
CA ARG A 646 19.86 -14.52 3.21
C ARG A 646 18.88 -15.29 2.33
N PHE A 647 17.64 -15.46 2.79
CA PHE A 647 16.61 -16.14 2.01
C PHE A 647 16.02 -15.20 0.95
N PHE A 648 15.70 -13.96 1.34
CA PHE A 648 15.00 -13.01 0.48
C PHE A 648 15.89 -12.28 -0.54
N GLY A 649 17.20 -12.18 -0.28
CA GLY A 649 18.06 -11.17 -0.91
C GLY A 649 17.76 -9.76 -0.36
N ALA A 650 18.62 -8.78 -0.65
CA ALA A 650 18.43 -7.40 -0.19
C ALA A 650 17.11 -6.81 -0.72
N ASP A 651 16.90 -6.88 -2.04
CA ASP A 651 15.69 -6.38 -2.72
C ASP A 651 14.40 -7.04 -2.24
N GLY A 652 14.43 -8.38 -2.13
CA GLY A 652 13.30 -9.15 -1.67
C GLY A 652 12.96 -8.86 -0.21
N PHE A 653 13.97 -8.56 0.63
CA PHE A 653 13.76 -8.28 2.04
C PHE A 653 13.13 -6.90 2.27
N VAL A 654 13.59 -5.88 1.52
CA VAL A 654 12.97 -4.55 1.54
C VAL A 654 11.54 -4.62 1.01
N PHE A 655 11.31 -5.30 -0.12
CA PHE A 655 9.96 -5.52 -0.62
C PHE A 655 9.07 -6.21 0.43
N ALA A 656 9.56 -7.29 1.03
CA ALA A 656 8.81 -8.03 2.03
C ALA A 656 8.47 -7.17 3.25
N THR A 657 9.41 -6.32 3.67
CA THR A 657 9.20 -5.35 4.77
C THR A 657 8.07 -4.39 4.41
N PHE A 658 8.13 -3.74 3.25
CA PHE A 658 7.07 -2.85 2.79
C PHE A 658 5.72 -3.57 2.65
N ALA A 659 5.70 -4.76 2.06
CA ALA A 659 4.49 -5.54 1.91
C ALA A 659 3.85 -5.85 3.28
N THR A 660 4.64 -6.21 4.30
CA THR A 660 4.13 -6.48 5.66
C THR A 660 3.66 -5.23 6.41
N MET A 661 4.08 -4.03 6.00
CA MET A 661 3.58 -2.76 6.56
C MET A 661 2.29 -2.29 5.88
N LEU A 662 2.12 -2.67 4.61
CA LEU A 662 0.98 -2.30 3.77
C LEU A 662 -0.26 -3.17 4.01
N PHE A 663 -0.06 -4.48 4.11
CA PHE A 663 -1.13 -5.48 4.27
C PHE A 663 -1.15 -5.99 5.70
#